data_AF-A0A8J2RJ09-F1
#
_entry.id   AF-A0A8J2RJ09-F1
#
_cell.length_a   1.000
_cell.length_b   1.000
_cell.length_c   1.000
_cell.angle_alpha   90.00
_cell.angle_beta   90.00
_cell.angle_gamma   90.00
#
_symmetry.space_group_name_H-M   'P 1'
#
loop_
_entity.id
_entity.type
_entity.pdbx_description
1 polymer ?
#
loop_
_entity_poly.entity_id
_entity_poly.type
_entity_poly.pdbx_seq_one_letter_code
_entity_poly.pdbx_strand_id
1 'polypeptide(L)'
;MVAAFKGCQHLRIGRLTALVAVFLLVLALITATVDAESKVRRPLRRRDPLSAAASVGNSVVRNRLIRPTKKPFGLTTTEISSIDKEETVVVTEPTPFIRRPIGGLRTTTPPAAAATSALVTTTPKSVFQRPSRRPGMRKPGTTGLSSSIHNDNKNNNKNVNIRPVAGSGNADKGYKIVCYFTNWAQYRPKTGKYLPEDIDPHLCTHIIYAFGWMKKGKLSSLEANDESVDGKIGLYERMMALKNINPDLKVLLAIGGWTFGTAKFKEMSATRYARQTFVFSAIPFLRQHGFDGLDLDWEYPKGSDDKRNFVSLLKELREAFEAESQEMKSPRLLLTAAVPVGPDNINGGYDVPAVASYLDFINVMAYDFHGKWENTVGHNAPLFSPSSDSEWRKQLSVDHASNLWVRLGAPREKLIIGMPTYGRSFQLTDTARFRVNEPASGGGVAGVYTREAGFLAYYEICEMLRSGKASYVWDEEMKVPYLIMGDQWVGFDDERAIRNKMSWIKKNNFGGAMVWTLDMDDFTGTVCGNNVKYPLIGAMREELRGVPRPGKDVEWDQEVPTISLSATTLPPPIQISLSDILNKVSTKKPQLLLPTVNNAAPVNGSNAKTICYYTSWSANRPGLGRFTPEDVNVELCTHLVYAFGALKDYRLSLVGGDGAVKQSVDSGNRKPRQRASVAVEGDELDVHARIQTLREKNPDLKIILAIGGWAVGSGPFKELTSNIFRMNQFVYDSTEFLRANNFDGLDIDWEYPRGADDRASFLNLIKELRLAFEGESVTNKVPRLLLTAAVPASPEAIAAGYDVPEVVKYVDFLNVMTYDFHGHWEGQVGHNSPLFPLETAASHQRKLTVDYGAREWVKLGAPAEKIMIGMPTFGRTFTLADLSKFDIGSPASGGGIAGPYTSEAGFLAYYEVCDFLQEDNTTLVWDNEQQVPFAYRDDQWVGFDDERSLRTKVSWLKEQGFGGVMIYSLDMDDFRGHCGSGRYPLLKAVRQELTAENYQVQFVYDGPYERSASSLITGKPAPKDPNVVTCDEEDGHISYHPDKANCAMYYMCEGERKHHMPCPVQLVFNPSQNVCDWPENVPGCETHFTAGTGRR
;
A
#
# COMPACT_ATOMS: atom_id res chain seq x y z
N MET A 1 43.58 44.83 -37.45
CA MET A 1 45.00 45.09 -37.78
C MET A 1 45.82 43.87 -37.37
N VAL A 2 46.87 43.52 -38.15
CA VAL A 2 48.11 42.78 -37.76
C VAL A 2 47.89 41.58 -36.78
N ALA A 3 47.81 40.32 -37.24
CA ALA A 3 48.93 39.41 -37.56
C ALA A 3 49.93 39.16 -36.38
N ALA A 4 50.58 38.02 -36.15
CA ALA A 4 50.54 36.58 -36.51
C ALA A 4 51.89 35.99 -35.96
N PHE A 5 52.22 34.71 -36.22
CA PHE A 5 53.42 33.93 -35.77
C PHE A 5 53.29 33.30 -34.36
N LYS A 6 53.39 31.96 -34.20
CA LYS A 6 54.58 31.03 -34.23
C LYS A 6 55.55 31.35 -33.08
N GLY A 7 55.87 30.45 -32.12
CA GLY A 7 56.46 29.11 -32.23
C GLY A 7 57.97 29.21 -31.90
N CYS A 8 58.65 28.41 -31.06
CA CYS A 8 58.49 26.98 -30.72
C CYS A 8 59.11 26.63 -29.32
N GLN A 9 58.97 25.37 -28.86
CA GLN A 9 59.78 24.58 -27.87
C GLN A 9 60.45 25.31 -26.65
N HIS A 10 60.23 24.91 -25.38
CA HIS A 10 60.81 23.69 -24.78
C HIS A 10 60.24 23.34 -23.36
N LEU A 11 60.56 22.11 -22.90
CA LEU A 11 60.62 21.61 -21.51
C LEU A 11 59.37 21.50 -20.60
N ARG A 12 58.88 20.25 -20.53
CA ARG A 12 58.46 19.44 -19.35
C ARG A 12 58.16 20.10 -17.97
N ILE A 13 57.01 19.67 -17.43
CA ILE A 13 56.69 19.40 -16.01
C ILE A 13 56.54 20.61 -15.07
N GLY A 14 55.36 20.72 -14.43
CA GLY A 14 55.19 21.47 -13.17
C GLY A 14 54.00 22.42 -13.07
N ARG A 15 52.74 21.93 -13.12
CA ARG A 15 51.56 22.74 -12.76
C ARG A 15 50.28 21.96 -12.39
N LEU A 16 50.39 20.95 -11.53
CA LEU A 16 49.21 20.29 -10.88
C LEU A 16 49.07 20.63 -9.38
N THR A 17 49.95 21.47 -8.84
CA THR A 17 50.02 21.82 -7.40
C THR A 17 49.38 23.18 -7.06
N ALA A 18 48.89 23.93 -8.04
CA ALA A 18 48.36 25.29 -7.84
C ALA A 18 46.84 25.33 -7.56
N LEU A 19 46.02 24.49 -8.21
CA LEU A 19 44.56 24.50 -8.00
C LEU A 19 44.15 23.82 -6.68
N VAL A 20 44.82 22.73 -6.31
CA VAL A 20 44.54 21.98 -5.06
C VAL A 20 44.75 22.88 -3.82
N ALA A 21 45.76 23.75 -3.85
CA ALA A 21 46.03 24.70 -2.77
C ALA A 21 44.90 25.72 -2.55
N VAL A 22 44.25 26.18 -3.62
CA VAL A 22 43.12 27.13 -3.51
C VAL A 22 41.86 26.43 -2.99
N PHE A 23 41.56 25.22 -3.47
CA PHE A 23 40.38 24.48 -3.03
C PHE A 23 40.46 24.06 -1.55
N LEU A 24 41.65 23.68 -1.07
CA LEU A 24 41.88 23.40 0.36
C LEU A 24 41.82 24.65 1.25
N LEU A 25 42.21 25.83 0.75
CA LEU A 25 42.05 27.08 1.51
C LEU A 25 40.58 27.46 1.71
N VAL A 26 39.73 27.25 0.71
CA VAL A 26 38.29 27.52 0.80
C VAL A 26 37.62 26.57 1.79
N LEU A 27 37.99 25.28 1.79
CA LEU A 27 37.47 24.32 2.77
C LEU A 27 37.90 24.66 4.21
N ALA A 28 39.15 25.11 4.40
CA ALA A 28 39.69 25.48 5.70
C ALA A 28 39.05 26.76 6.31
N LEU A 29 38.38 27.59 5.50
CA LEU A 29 37.69 28.80 5.95
C LEU A 29 36.23 28.58 6.36
N ILE A 30 35.66 27.39 6.10
CA ILE A 30 34.25 27.08 6.41
C ILE A 30 34.09 26.36 7.76
N THR A 31 35.16 25.78 8.32
CA THR A 31 35.13 25.01 9.58
C THR A 31 35.71 25.75 10.80
N ALA A 32 35.73 27.09 10.80
CA ALA A 32 36.43 27.88 11.83
C ALA A 32 35.72 29.19 12.27
N THR A 33 34.39 29.19 12.35
CA THR A 33 33.57 30.06 13.24
C THR A 33 32.13 29.55 13.13
N VAL A 34 31.40 29.20 14.19
CA VAL A 34 31.60 29.45 15.64
C VAL A 34 31.66 28.11 16.39
N ASP A 35 32.62 27.96 17.31
CA ASP A 35 32.24 27.66 18.69
C ASP A 35 33.17 28.36 19.69
N ALA A 36 32.63 29.42 20.30
CA ALA A 36 33.15 30.13 21.46
C ALA A 36 31.91 30.74 22.17
N GLU A 37 31.77 30.69 23.49
CA GLU A 37 32.76 30.41 24.53
C GLU A 37 32.33 29.34 25.54
N SER A 38 33.26 28.49 26.01
CA SER A 38 33.60 28.42 27.45
C SER A 38 34.68 27.38 27.76
N LYS A 39 35.90 27.85 28.09
CA LYS A 39 36.87 27.05 28.85
C LYS A 39 37.90 27.93 29.55
N VAL A 40 37.77 28.07 30.87
CA VAL A 40 38.65 28.92 31.68
C VAL A 40 39.71 28.09 32.41
N ARG A 41 40.97 28.40 32.08
CA ARG A 41 42.25 28.08 32.76
C ARG A 41 42.89 26.69 32.58
N ARG A 42 44.12 26.76 32.07
CA ARG A 42 45.21 25.77 32.23
C ARG A 42 45.85 25.90 33.62
N PRO A 43 46.58 24.89 34.10
CA PRO A 43 47.78 25.08 34.92
C PRO A 43 49.04 25.20 34.03
N LEU A 44 50.08 25.92 34.48
CA LEU A 44 51.42 25.83 33.91
C LEU A 44 52.52 26.20 34.93
N ARG A 45 53.40 25.22 35.22
CA ARG A 45 54.74 25.33 35.84
C ARG A 45 54.90 26.06 37.19
N ARG A 46 55.48 25.34 38.16
CA ARG A 46 56.89 25.58 38.55
C ARG A 46 57.61 24.26 38.91
N ARG A 47 58.94 24.34 38.89
CA ARG A 47 59.98 23.28 38.90
C ARG A 47 59.93 22.31 40.09
N ASP A 48 60.21 21.03 39.80
CA ASP A 48 61.40 20.23 40.21
C ASP A 48 62.11 20.49 41.56
N PRO A 49 62.87 19.50 42.10
CA PRO A 49 62.65 18.04 42.11
C PRO A 49 63.07 17.33 43.43
N LEU A 50 62.72 16.05 43.64
CA LEU A 50 63.67 14.91 43.80
C LEU A 50 63.03 13.58 44.29
N SER A 51 63.83 12.51 44.11
CA SER A 51 63.64 11.09 44.43
C SER A 51 63.41 10.78 45.93
N ALA A 52 63.00 9.58 46.38
CA ALA A 52 63.37 8.26 45.84
C ALA A 52 62.52 7.06 46.30
N ALA A 53 62.76 5.94 45.59
CA ALA A 53 62.85 4.55 46.07
C ALA A 53 61.61 3.73 46.54
N ALA A 54 61.58 2.51 45.99
CA ALA A 54 61.20 1.24 46.62
C ALA A 54 59.71 0.89 46.80
N SER A 55 59.51 -0.42 46.99
CA SER A 55 58.23 -1.14 46.98
C SER A 55 57.99 -1.88 48.30
N VAL A 56 56.79 -2.46 48.43
CA VAL A 56 56.35 -3.39 49.50
C VAL A 56 56.06 -2.78 50.88
N GLY A 57 54.77 -2.75 51.25
CA GLY A 57 54.35 -3.44 52.47
C GLY A 57 53.57 -2.68 53.57
N ASN A 58 52.37 -3.19 53.84
CA ASN A 58 51.76 -3.37 55.18
C ASN A 58 51.49 -2.19 56.15
N SER A 59 50.19 -1.89 56.25
CA SER A 59 49.38 -1.85 57.50
C SER A 59 49.76 -0.93 58.70
N VAL A 60 48.81 -0.06 59.06
CA VAL A 60 48.73 0.71 60.33
C VAL A 60 47.23 0.83 60.70
N VAL A 61 46.71 0.59 61.91
CA VAL A 61 47.30 0.04 63.16
C VAL A 61 46.25 -0.72 64.00
N ARG A 62 46.69 -1.45 65.04
CA ARG A 62 45.85 -2.24 65.99
C ARG A 62 45.02 -1.37 66.95
N ASN A 63 43.79 -1.80 67.30
CA ASN A 63 43.51 -2.41 68.63
C ASN A 63 42.07 -2.92 68.83
N ARG A 64 41.93 -4.17 69.31
CA ARG A 64 40.77 -4.78 70.05
C ARG A 64 39.39 -4.74 69.36
N LEU A 65 38.56 -5.79 69.27
CA LEU A 65 38.52 -7.20 69.70
C LEU A 65 37.57 -7.95 68.68
N ILE A 66 37.10 -9.20 68.77
CA ILE A 66 37.10 -10.22 69.83
C ILE A 66 37.53 -11.63 69.35
N ARG A 67 36.62 -12.55 68.99
CA ARG A 67 36.80 -14.02 68.79
C ARG A 67 35.50 -14.63 68.16
N PRO A 68 35.43 -15.91 67.68
CA PRO A 68 36.48 -16.79 67.11
C PRO A 68 36.04 -17.77 65.95
N THR A 69 37.02 -18.46 65.30
CA THR A 69 36.93 -19.82 64.63
C THR A 69 36.02 -20.03 63.39
N LYS A 70 36.26 -20.96 62.42
CA LYS A 70 37.34 -21.96 62.16
C LYS A 70 37.50 -22.26 60.62
N LYS A 71 38.41 -23.18 60.26
CA LYS A 71 38.92 -23.61 58.91
C LYS A 71 38.50 -25.10 58.62
N PRO A 72 38.88 -25.84 57.52
CA PRO A 72 39.37 -25.52 56.13
C PRO A 72 38.93 -26.52 54.98
N PHE A 73 39.52 -26.38 53.77
CA PHE A 73 39.91 -27.42 52.75
C PHE A 73 38.89 -28.33 52.00
N GLY A 74 39.16 -28.62 50.70
CA GLY A 74 39.09 -30.01 50.16
C GLY A 74 38.31 -30.35 48.86
N LEU A 75 39.07 -30.62 47.79
CA LEU A 75 38.82 -31.45 46.56
C LEU A 75 37.59 -32.40 46.41
N THR A 76 36.88 -32.26 45.27
CA THR A 76 36.31 -33.27 44.31
C THR A 76 35.24 -34.34 44.67
N THR A 77 34.51 -34.73 43.60
CA THR A 77 33.87 -36.05 43.26
C THR A 77 32.43 -36.44 43.73
N THR A 78 31.53 -36.52 42.72
CA THR A 78 30.49 -37.55 42.40
C THR A 78 29.35 -37.97 43.37
N GLU A 79 28.12 -37.75 42.86
CA GLU A 79 26.98 -38.70 42.70
C GLU A 79 25.98 -39.12 43.83
N ILE A 80 24.73 -39.31 43.35
CA ILE A 80 23.67 -40.28 43.75
C ILE A 80 22.71 -40.01 44.95
N SER A 81 21.47 -39.67 44.58
CA SER A 81 20.12 -40.06 45.07
C SER A 81 19.66 -39.95 46.55
N SER A 82 18.64 -39.10 46.75
CA SER A 82 17.31 -39.34 47.38
C SER A 82 17.13 -39.99 48.77
N ILE A 83 16.30 -39.38 49.64
CA ILE A 83 14.95 -39.87 50.08
C ILE A 83 14.29 -38.88 51.07
N ASP A 84 12.97 -38.97 51.20
CA ASP A 84 12.01 -38.07 51.87
C ASP A 84 12.07 -38.02 53.43
N LYS A 85 11.41 -37.00 54.03
CA LYS A 85 10.18 -37.23 54.84
C LYS A 85 9.39 -35.99 55.29
N GLU A 86 8.17 -36.24 55.76
CA GLU A 86 7.08 -35.33 56.19
C GLU A 86 7.11 -35.03 57.71
N GLU A 87 6.29 -34.07 58.19
CA GLU A 87 5.26 -34.34 59.24
C GLU A 87 4.23 -33.18 59.44
N THR A 88 3.15 -33.40 60.22
CA THR A 88 1.91 -32.58 60.25
C THR A 88 1.15 -32.51 61.59
N VAL A 89 0.31 -31.47 61.79
CA VAL A 89 -0.77 -31.28 62.83
C VAL A 89 -1.82 -30.27 62.24
N VAL A 90 -3.18 -30.32 62.29
CA VAL A 90 -4.29 -31.09 62.94
C VAL A 90 -5.02 -30.34 64.10
N VAL A 91 -6.29 -30.69 64.43
CA VAL A 91 -7.19 -30.16 65.52
C VAL A 91 -7.95 -28.83 65.22
N THR A 92 -9.27 -28.57 65.44
CA THR A 92 -10.54 -29.33 65.67
C THR A 92 -11.80 -28.47 65.29
N GLU A 93 -13.03 -29.01 65.44
CA GLU A 93 -14.38 -28.41 65.14
C GLU A 93 -15.07 -27.73 66.38
N PRO A 94 -16.28 -27.09 66.29
CA PRO A 94 -17.59 -27.80 66.19
C PRO A 94 -18.77 -27.10 65.43
N THR A 95 -19.89 -27.83 65.28
CA THR A 95 -21.20 -27.48 64.63
C THR A 95 -22.39 -27.59 65.66
N PRO A 96 -23.72 -27.88 65.40
CA PRO A 96 -24.61 -28.00 64.20
C PRO A 96 -26.11 -27.47 64.38
N PHE A 97 -27.06 -27.88 63.49
CA PHE A 97 -28.57 -27.87 63.56
C PHE A 97 -29.38 -26.62 63.07
N ILE A 98 -30.63 -26.68 62.52
CA ILE A 98 -31.78 -27.65 62.54
C ILE A 98 -32.46 -27.92 61.13
N ARG A 99 -32.83 -29.20 60.87
CA ARG A 99 -33.93 -29.90 60.07
C ARG A 99 -34.73 -29.18 58.91
N ARG A 100 -35.14 -29.78 57.74
CA ARG A 100 -35.71 -31.10 57.26
C ARG A 100 -37.27 -31.25 57.41
N PRO A 101 -38.03 -32.17 56.70
CA PRO A 101 -37.90 -32.87 55.36
C PRO A 101 -39.25 -33.22 54.59
N ILE A 102 -39.22 -34.14 53.59
CA ILE A 102 -40.34 -34.93 52.91
C ILE A 102 -41.11 -34.18 51.77
N GLY A 103 -41.65 -34.74 50.65
CA GLY A 103 -41.76 -36.10 50.02
C GLY A 103 -43.22 -36.43 49.55
N GLY A 104 -43.59 -37.19 48.49
CA GLY A 104 -42.93 -37.96 47.40
C GLY A 104 -43.94 -38.84 46.56
N LEU A 105 -43.46 -39.75 45.67
CA LEU A 105 -44.15 -40.88 44.95
C LEU A 105 -45.02 -40.72 43.65
N ARG A 106 -44.78 -41.65 42.70
CA ARG A 106 -45.70 -42.45 41.80
C ARG A 106 -46.40 -41.90 40.50
N THR A 107 -46.11 -42.62 39.39
CA THR A 107 -47.01 -43.09 38.26
C THR A 107 -47.73 -42.05 37.36
N THR A 108 -48.11 -42.30 36.09
CA THR A 108 -48.24 -43.53 35.24
C THR A 108 -47.59 -43.39 33.84
N THR A 109 -47.61 -44.46 33.05
CA THR A 109 -47.20 -44.58 31.63
C THR A 109 -48.44 -44.47 30.67
N PRO A 110 -48.44 -44.98 29.41
CA PRO A 110 -47.90 -44.42 28.13
C PRO A 110 -49.04 -44.37 27.05
N PRO A 111 -48.92 -44.71 25.72
CA PRO A 111 -47.80 -44.82 24.76
C PRO A 111 -48.06 -44.23 23.34
N ALA A 112 -47.09 -44.48 22.43
CA ALA A 112 -47.25 -44.81 20.98
C ALA A 112 -47.61 -43.69 19.98
N ALA A 113 -47.18 -43.73 18.70
CA ALA A 113 -46.16 -44.51 17.96
C ALA A 113 -45.72 -43.65 16.73
N ALA A 114 -44.48 -43.70 16.21
CA ALA A 114 -43.84 -44.74 15.38
C ALA A 114 -44.63 -45.07 14.08
N ALA A 115 -44.04 -45.25 12.89
CA ALA A 115 -42.62 -45.41 12.50
C ALA A 115 -42.39 -45.20 10.97
N THR A 116 -41.11 -45.29 10.50
CA THR A 116 -40.57 -45.95 9.27
C THR A 116 -41.32 -45.93 7.91
N SER A 117 -40.71 -45.98 6.70
CA SER A 117 -39.30 -45.99 6.21
C SER A 117 -39.28 -46.05 4.65
N ALA A 118 -38.11 -46.32 4.03
CA ALA A 118 -37.82 -46.50 2.59
C ALA A 118 -37.80 -45.19 1.74
N LEU A 119 -36.78 -44.83 0.92
CA LEU A 119 -35.61 -45.51 0.29
C LEU A 119 -35.91 -46.19 -1.07
N VAL A 120 -34.87 -46.31 -1.93
CA VAL A 120 -34.87 -46.72 -3.38
C VAL A 120 -35.25 -45.55 -4.32
N THR A 121 -34.33 -44.71 -4.82
CA THR A 121 -33.38 -44.88 -5.95
C THR A 121 -33.98 -45.16 -7.34
N THR A 122 -33.88 -44.22 -8.29
CA THR A 122 -33.17 -44.36 -9.60
C THR A 122 -33.43 -43.19 -10.57
N THR A 123 -32.46 -42.93 -11.46
CA THR A 123 -32.57 -42.13 -12.71
C THR A 123 -32.64 -43.14 -13.90
N PRO A 124 -32.61 -42.82 -15.24
CA PRO A 124 -32.33 -41.54 -15.92
C PRO A 124 -33.08 -41.25 -17.28
N LYS A 125 -32.69 -40.13 -17.93
CA LYS A 125 -32.55 -39.88 -19.40
C LYS A 125 -33.74 -40.00 -20.40
N SER A 126 -34.05 -38.83 -21.00
CA SER A 126 -34.11 -38.49 -22.45
C SER A 126 -35.32 -38.84 -23.37
N VAL A 127 -35.30 -38.23 -24.58
CA VAL A 127 -35.98 -38.59 -25.88
C VAL A 127 -37.14 -37.69 -26.43
N PHE A 128 -36.79 -36.92 -27.49
CA PHE A 128 -37.54 -36.56 -28.72
C PHE A 128 -38.67 -35.48 -28.79
N GLN A 129 -39.12 -35.21 -30.04
CA GLN A 129 -39.77 -33.98 -30.53
C GLN A 129 -41.21 -34.19 -31.07
N ARG A 130 -42.03 -33.12 -30.96
CA ARG A 130 -43.09 -32.59 -31.87
C ARG A 130 -43.91 -33.53 -32.79
N PRO A 131 -45.21 -33.22 -32.99
CA PRO A 131 -45.61 -32.69 -34.32
C PRO A 131 -46.72 -31.61 -34.39
N SER A 132 -46.48 -30.59 -35.23
CA SER A 132 -47.35 -29.92 -36.25
C SER A 132 -48.87 -29.66 -36.03
N ARG A 133 -49.32 -28.39 -36.23
CA ARG A 133 -50.12 -27.93 -37.41
C ARG A 133 -50.38 -26.39 -37.45
N ARG A 134 -51.06 -25.90 -38.50
CA ARG A 134 -51.36 -24.50 -38.99
C ARG A 134 -52.90 -24.35 -39.27
N PRO A 135 -53.50 -23.27 -39.85
CA PRO A 135 -53.01 -21.95 -40.34
C PRO A 135 -53.87 -20.68 -39.97
N GLY A 136 -53.48 -19.47 -40.42
CA GLY A 136 -54.31 -18.23 -40.46
C GLY A 136 -53.69 -17.05 -41.26
N MET A 137 -54.49 -16.23 -41.97
CA MET A 137 -54.12 -15.11 -42.88
C MET A 137 -54.16 -13.70 -42.20
N ARG A 138 -53.74 -12.51 -42.74
CA ARG A 138 -52.96 -12.00 -43.92
C ARG A 138 -52.47 -10.53 -43.65
N LYS A 139 -51.60 -9.97 -44.54
CA LYS A 139 -51.13 -8.54 -44.66
C LYS A 139 -52.07 -7.67 -45.55
N PRO A 140 -51.89 -6.34 -45.85
CA PRO A 140 -50.71 -5.40 -45.77
C PRO A 140 -51.02 -3.99 -45.14
N GLY A 141 -50.20 -2.91 -45.16
CA GLY A 141 -48.78 -2.66 -45.50
C GLY A 141 -48.47 -1.17 -45.88
N THR A 142 -47.18 -0.77 -45.95
CA THR A 142 -46.58 0.49 -46.57
C THR A 142 -46.96 1.88 -45.99
N THR A 143 -46.22 3.01 -46.09
CA THR A 143 -44.77 3.42 -46.15
C THR A 143 -44.71 4.97 -46.01
N GLY A 144 -43.60 5.60 -45.56
CA GLY A 144 -43.41 7.06 -45.70
C GLY A 144 -42.17 7.65 -45.01
N LEU A 145 -41.53 8.67 -45.61
CA LEU A 145 -40.33 9.38 -45.13
C LEU A 145 -40.52 10.92 -45.13
N SER A 146 -39.58 11.62 -44.49
CA SER A 146 -39.01 12.93 -44.89
C SER A 146 -39.53 14.26 -44.27
N SER A 147 -38.69 14.81 -43.39
CA SER A 147 -38.03 16.16 -43.48
C SER A 147 -38.81 17.48 -43.61
N SER A 148 -38.30 18.51 -42.89
CA SER A 148 -37.96 19.88 -43.37
C SER A 148 -38.66 21.13 -42.79
N ILE A 149 -37.84 21.95 -42.12
CA ILE A 149 -37.63 23.42 -42.35
C ILE A 149 -38.60 24.48 -41.73
N HIS A 150 -37.99 25.25 -40.80
CA HIS A 150 -38.12 26.68 -40.44
C HIS A 150 -39.37 27.32 -39.76
N ASN A 151 -39.03 28.10 -38.71
CA ASN A 151 -39.54 29.42 -38.27
C ASN A 151 -40.99 29.84 -38.57
N ASP A 152 -41.69 30.30 -37.52
CA ASP A 152 -41.61 31.75 -37.20
C ASP A 152 -41.83 32.06 -35.70
N ASN A 153 -41.58 33.32 -35.32
CA ASN A 153 -41.34 33.77 -33.94
C ASN A 153 -42.52 34.57 -33.34
N LYS A 154 -42.97 34.25 -32.11
CA LYS A 154 -43.60 35.21 -31.18
C LYS A 154 -43.81 34.73 -29.73
N ASN A 155 -43.57 35.64 -28.80
CA ASN A 155 -43.75 35.50 -27.36
C ASN A 155 -45.21 35.22 -26.94
N ASN A 156 -45.42 34.39 -25.90
CA ASN A 156 -45.67 34.97 -24.57
C ASN A 156 -45.59 33.98 -23.40
N ASN A 157 -45.16 34.50 -22.26
CA ASN A 157 -44.79 33.78 -21.04
C ASN A 157 -46.00 33.30 -20.21
N LYS A 158 -46.09 32.00 -19.90
CA LYS A 158 -46.91 31.44 -18.80
C LYS A 158 -46.25 30.20 -18.19
N ASN A 159 -46.30 30.11 -16.86
CA ASN A 159 -45.71 29.03 -16.06
C ASN A 159 -46.20 27.63 -16.47
N VAL A 160 -45.28 26.67 -16.60
CA VAL A 160 -45.58 25.23 -16.66
C VAL A 160 -45.07 24.56 -15.40
N ASN A 161 -45.96 23.84 -14.72
CA ASN A 161 -45.70 23.19 -13.43
C ASN A 161 -45.08 21.80 -13.66
N ILE A 162 -43.75 21.68 -13.58
CA ILE A 162 -43.05 20.40 -13.78
C ILE A 162 -43.12 19.58 -12.48
N ARG A 163 -43.77 18.42 -12.54
CA ARG A 163 -43.79 17.45 -11.44
C ARG A 163 -42.38 16.87 -11.23
N PRO A 164 -41.87 16.76 -9.99
CA PRO A 164 -40.59 16.11 -9.74
C PRO A 164 -40.66 14.63 -10.09
N VAL A 165 -39.63 14.13 -10.78
CA VAL A 165 -39.41 12.69 -10.96
C VAL A 165 -38.92 12.12 -9.62
N ALA A 166 -39.50 11.02 -9.17
CA ALA A 166 -39.23 10.45 -7.86
C ALA A 166 -37.85 9.77 -7.80
N GLY A 167 -36.83 10.49 -7.35
CA GLY A 167 -35.58 9.91 -6.86
C GLY A 167 -35.78 9.30 -5.46
N SER A 168 -35.31 8.07 -5.25
CA SER A 168 -35.53 7.33 -4.01
C SER A 168 -34.60 7.77 -2.86
N GLY A 169 -35.09 8.68 -2.04
CA GLY A 169 -34.84 8.73 -0.59
C GLY A 169 -33.40 8.83 -0.09
N ASN A 170 -32.95 10.05 0.20
CA ASN A 170 -32.52 10.37 1.57
C ASN A 170 -32.72 11.85 1.89
N ALA A 171 -33.94 12.22 2.29
CA ALA A 171 -34.36 13.61 2.48
C ALA A 171 -34.46 14.03 3.97
N ASP A 172 -33.55 13.52 4.82
CA ASP A 172 -33.41 14.02 6.20
C ASP A 172 -31.98 13.86 6.76
N LYS A 173 -31.13 14.88 6.56
CA LYS A 173 -29.85 15.09 7.27
C LYS A 173 -29.55 16.59 7.41
N GLY A 174 -30.10 17.22 8.44
CA GLY A 174 -29.84 18.63 8.77
C GLY A 174 -28.37 18.95 9.10
N TYR A 175 -28.01 20.24 9.06
CA TYR A 175 -26.65 20.80 9.19
C TYR A 175 -25.73 20.09 10.19
N LYS A 176 -24.47 19.87 9.78
CA LYS A 176 -23.45 19.25 10.65
C LYS A 176 -22.95 20.26 11.70
N ILE A 177 -22.59 19.73 12.85
CA ILE A 177 -21.76 20.38 13.86
C ILE A 177 -20.61 19.41 14.15
N VAL A 178 -19.40 19.82 13.81
CA VAL A 178 -18.20 18.98 13.77
C VAL A 178 -17.19 19.54 14.77
N CYS A 179 -16.88 18.79 15.82
CA CYS A 179 -16.23 19.33 17.00
C CYS A 179 -14.86 18.68 17.27
N TYR A 180 -13.77 19.44 17.21
CA TYR A 180 -12.45 18.92 17.55
C TYR A 180 -12.28 18.82 19.07
N PHE A 181 -11.84 17.64 19.53
CA PHE A 181 -11.39 17.36 20.89
C PHE A 181 -9.87 17.28 20.90
N THR A 182 -9.18 18.08 21.72
CA THR A 182 -7.70 18.00 21.81
C THR A 182 -7.25 17.17 23.02
N ASN A 183 -6.48 16.10 22.79
CA ASN A 183 -6.08 15.20 23.88
C ASN A 183 -5.20 15.90 24.94
N TRP A 184 -4.39 16.89 24.54
CA TRP A 184 -3.55 17.65 25.45
C TRP A 184 -4.34 18.56 26.43
N ALA A 185 -5.64 18.79 26.21
CA ALA A 185 -6.48 19.54 27.14
C ALA A 185 -6.62 18.85 28.52
N GLN A 186 -6.34 17.54 28.63
CA GLN A 186 -6.26 16.81 29.90
C GLN A 186 -5.15 17.33 30.85
N TYR A 187 -4.14 18.02 30.30
CA TYR A 187 -2.96 18.53 31.01
C TYR A 187 -3.08 20.00 31.43
N ARG A 188 -4.13 20.71 30.99
CA ARG A 188 -4.39 22.10 31.40
C ARG A 188 -4.65 22.17 32.91
N PRO A 189 -4.29 23.28 33.58
CA PRO A 189 -4.48 23.42 35.03
C PRO A 189 -5.94 23.74 35.39
N LYS A 190 -6.35 23.41 36.63
CA LYS A 190 -7.61 23.88 37.25
C LYS A 190 -8.84 23.69 36.33
N THR A 191 -9.64 24.75 36.16
CA THR A 191 -10.85 24.86 35.33
C THR A 191 -10.60 24.75 33.82
N GLY A 192 -9.36 24.89 33.35
CA GLY A 192 -9.03 24.65 31.95
C GLY A 192 -8.85 23.17 31.61
N LYS A 193 -8.78 22.28 32.61
CA LYS A 193 -8.66 20.83 32.39
C LYS A 193 -9.93 20.26 31.78
N TYR A 194 -9.78 19.51 30.70
CA TYR A 194 -10.89 18.92 29.96
C TYR A 194 -10.68 17.43 29.69
N LEU A 195 -11.75 16.64 29.71
CA LEU A 195 -11.77 15.19 29.48
C LEU A 195 -12.99 14.77 28.63
N PRO A 196 -13.02 13.56 28.04
CA PRO A 196 -14.15 13.11 27.22
C PRO A 196 -15.50 13.11 27.97
N GLU A 197 -15.50 12.92 29.29
CA GLU A 197 -16.72 12.91 30.12
C GLU A 197 -17.32 14.31 30.34
N ASP A 198 -16.61 15.39 30.00
CA ASP A 198 -17.16 16.75 30.06
C ASP A 198 -18.11 17.05 28.87
N ILE A 199 -17.98 16.29 27.77
CA ILE A 199 -18.75 16.42 26.52
C ILE A 199 -20.23 16.04 26.74
N ASP A 200 -21.17 16.92 26.39
CA ASP A 200 -22.56 16.54 26.12
C ASP A 200 -22.62 15.73 24.81
N PRO A 201 -22.99 14.42 24.84
CA PRO A 201 -23.02 13.59 23.63
C PRO A 201 -23.99 14.06 22.55
N HIS A 202 -24.94 14.93 22.88
CA HIS A 202 -25.90 15.53 21.95
C HIS A 202 -25.52 16.98 21.56
N LEU A 203 -24.34 17.48 21.95
CA LEU A 203 -23.85 18.80 21.55
C LEU A 203 -23.47 18.86 20.06
N CYS A 204 -22.74 17.85 19.60
CA CYS A 204 -22.16 17.78 18.27
C CYS A 204 -22.71 16.59 17.48
N THR A 205 -22.71 16.71 16.15
CA THR A 205 -23.08 15.59 15.25
C THR A 205 -21.89 14.67 14.98
N HIS A 206 -20.69 15.25 14.93
CA HIS A 206 -19.43 14.57 14.74
C HIS A 206 -18.44 15.12 15.77
N ILE A 207 -17.63 14.26 16.37
CA ILE A 207 -16.42 14.64 17.12
C ILE A 207 -15.21 14.19 16.31
N ILE A 208 -14.18 15.01 16.25
CA ILE A 208 -12.90 14.65 15.64
C ILE A 208 -11.82 14.69 16.71
N TYR A 209 -11.15 13.55 16.93
CA TYR A 209 -10.11 13.41 17.94
C TYR A 209 -8.78 13.95 17.41
N ALA A 210 -8.31 15.07 17.96
CA ALA A 210 -7.03 15.70 17.67
C ALA A 210 -5.98 15.26 18.72
N PHE A 211 -4.98 14.44 18.37
CA PHE A 211 -4.74 13.78 17.08
C PHE A 211 -4.24 12.34 17.29
N GLY A 212 -4.37 11.52 16.25
CA GLY A 212 -3.48 10.39 16.02
C GLY A 212 -2.14 10.86 15.44
N TRP A 213 -1.25 9.92 15.15
CA TRP A 213 0.12 10.20 14.72
C TRP A 213 0.59 9.23 13.63
N MET A 214 1.85 9.39 13.19
CA MET A 214 2.46 8.54 12.17
C MET A 214 3.84 8.04 12.60
N LYS A 215 3.99 6.71 12.60
CA LYS A 215 5.20 5.99 12.99
C LYS A 215 5.55 4.97 11.91
N LYS A 216 6.72 5.15 11.26
CA LYS A 216 7.17 4.35 10.10
C LYS A 216 6.13 4.29 8.97
N GLY A 217 5.52 5.43 8.61
CA GLY A 217 4.49 5.51 7.56
C GLY A 217 3.10 4.98 7.94
N LYS A 218 2.96 4.28 9.08
CA LYS A 218 1.68 3.77 9.57
C LYS A 218 0.97 4.75 10.52
N LEU A 219 -0.36 4.70 10.56
CA LEU A 219 -1.18 5.36 11.58
C LEU A 219 -0.85 4.77 12.97
N SER A 220 -0.81 5.63 13.99
CA SER A 220 -0.65 5.23 15.39
C SER A 220 -1.38 6.19 16.33
N SER A 221 -1.48 5.83 17.60
CA SER A 221 -1.71 6.77 18.70
C SER A 221 -0.61 7.85 18.78
N LEU A 222 -0.94 8.99 19.41
CA LEU A 222 -0.01 10.08 19.69
C LEU A 222 0.69 9.86 21.04
N GLU A 223 -0.06 9.47 22.08
CA GLU A 223 0.46 9.17 23.41
C GLU A 223 -0.15 7.88 24.00
N ALA A 224 0.60 7.22 24.90
CA ALA A 224 0.26 5.89 25.41
C ALA A 224 -0.98 5.85 26.35
N ASN A 225 -1.59 7.01 26.62
CA ASN A 225 -2.82 7.20 27.38
C ASN A 225 -4.02 7.58 26.48
N ASP A 226 -3.81 7.74 25.17
CA ASP A 226 -4.89 7.57 24.19
C ASP A 226 -5.42 6.13 24.22
N GLU A 227 -4.49 5.17 24.34
CA GLU A 227 -4.69 3.72 24.33
C GLU A 227 -5.20 3.13 25.67
N SER A 228 -6.00 2.06 25.59
CA SER A 228 -6.38 1.25 26.76
C SER A 228 -5.35 0.13 26.99
N VAL A 229 -4.68 0.14 28.15
CA VAL A 229 -3.55 -0.77 28.46
C VAL A 229 -3.66 -1.27 29.90
N ASP A 230 -3.38 -2.55 30.14
CA ASP A 230 -3.37 -3.20 31.46
C ASP A 230 -4.64 -2.96 32.31
N GLY A 231 -5.81 -2.88 31.66
CA GLY A 231 -7.10 -2.61 32.30
C GLY A 231 -7.34 -1.14 32.67
N LYS A 232 -6.39 -0.24 32.39
CA LYS A 232 -6.58 1.21 32.45
C LYS A 232 -7.17 1.70 31.13
N ILE A 233 -8.39 2.24 31.20
CA ILE A 233 -9.13 2.76 30.05
C ILE A 233 -8.46 4.04 29.50
N GLY A 234 -8.14 4.04 28.20
CA GLY A 234 -7.57 5.15 27.44
C GLY A 234 -8.60 6.17 26.98
N LEU A 235 -8.13 7.30 26.44
CA LEU A 235 -9.02 8.36 25.95
C LEU A 235 -9.82 7.97 24.71
N TYR A 236 -9.32 7.07 23.85
CA TYR A 236 -10.09 6.58 22.69
C TYR A 236 -11.35 5.82 23.13
N GLU A 237 -11.22 4.88 24.06
CA GLU A 237 -12.36 4.11 24.58
C GLU A 237 -13.36 5.01 25.33
N ARG A 238 -12.87 6.00 26.09
CA ARG A 238 -13.71 7.00 26.77
C ARG A 238 -14.45 7.91 25.79
N MET A 239 -13.85 8.24 24.65
CA MET A 239 -14.52 8.97 23.57
C MET A 239 -15.61 8.11 22.89
N MET A 240 -15.34 6.82 22.66
CA MET A 240 -16.35 5.91 22.09
C MET A 240 -17.50 5.64 23.05
N ALA A 241 -17.29 5.71 24.36
CA ALA A 241 -18.35 5.53 25.36
C ALA A 241 -19.50 6.56 25.20
N LEU A 242 -19.26 7.74 24.61
CA LEU A 242 -20.29 8.74 24.31
C LEU A 242 -21.32 8.22 23.28
N LYS A 243 -20.92 7.31 22.39
CA LYS A 243 -21.81 6.67 21.40
C LYS A 243 -22.84 5.73 22.05
N ASN A 244 -22.62 5.31 23.30
CA ASN A 244 -23.63 4.56 24.08
C ASN A 244 -24.78 5.46 24.58
N ILE A 245 -24.56 6.77 24.63
CA ILE A 245 -25.58 7.78 25.02
C ILE A 245 -26.22 8.38 23.76
N ASN A 246 -25.42 8.66 22.72
CA ASN A 246 -25.88 9.12 21.41
C ASN A 246 -25.39 8.18 20.28
N PRO A 247 -26.16 7.16 19.87
CA PRO A 247 -25.76 6.23 18.80
C PRO A 247 -25.60 6.89 17.41
N ASP A 248 -26.24 8.04 17.17
CA ASP A 248 -26.11 8.79 15.92
C ASP A 248 -24.77 9.55 15.84
N LEU A 249 -24.13 9.83 16.98
CA LEU A 249 -22.82 10.48 17.06
C LEU A 249 -21.78 9.73 16.23
N LYS A 250 -20.99 10.48 15.46
CA LYS A 250 -19.84 9.94 14.71
C LYS A 250 -18.55 10.46 15.34
N VAL A 251 -17.58 9.60 15.57
CA VAL A 251 -16.27 9.95 16.12
C VAL A 251 -15.21 9.58 15.07
N LEU A 252 -14.48 10.57 14.57
CA LEU A 252 -13.38 10.39 13.64
C LEU A 252 -12.04 10.61 14.36
N LEU A 253 -10.97 10.03 13.84
CA LEU A 253 -9.61 10.36 14.26
C LEU A 253 -9.01 11.35 13.26
N ALA A 254 -8.50 12.50 13.72
CA ALA A 254 -7.66 13.34 12.89
C ALA A 254 -6.21 12.88 12.95
N ILE A 255 -5.49 12.99 11.84
CA ILE A 255 -4.04 12.84 11.78
C ILE A 255 -3.44 14.09 11.15
N GLY A 256 -2.40 14.64 11.79
CA GLY A 256 -1.69 15.81 11.30
C GLY A 256 -1.71 16.95 12.31
N GLY A 257 -2.08 18.14 11.84
CA GLY A 257 -2.04 19.39 12.59
C GLY A 257 -0.65 20.01 12.67
N TRP A 258 -0.60 21.28 13.07
CA TRP A 258 0.57 22.15 13.01
C TRP A 258 1.89 21.53 13.55
N THR A 259 1.83 20.77 14.65
CA THR A 259 3.01 20.14 15.27
C THR A 259 3.52 18.89 14.54
N PHE A 260 2.71 18.28 13.66
CA PHE A 260 3.09 17.14 12.82
C PHE A 260 3.95 17.58 11.62
N GLY A 261 3.66 18.77 11.09
CA GLY A 261 4.36 19.38 9.95
C GLY A 261 4.23 18.62 8.63
N THR A 262 4.95 19.06 7.59
CA THR A 262 4.75 18.51 6.23
C THR A 262 5.57 17.27 5.90
N ALA A 263 6.71 17.03 6.57
CA ALA A 263 7.70 16.04 6.13
C ALA A 263 7.15 14.60 6.09
N LYS A 264 6.40 14.21 7.14
CA LYS A 264 5.77 12.89 7.25
C LYS A 264 4.71 12.66 6.16
N PHE A 265 3.88 13.67 5.88
CA PHE A 265 2.90 13.58 4.79
C PHE A 265 3.56 13.51 3.42
N LYS A 266 4.68 14.21 3.20
CA LYS A 266 5.49 14.11 1.98
C LYS A 266 6.04 12.69 1.78
N GLU A 267 6.72 12.16 2.79
CA GLU A 267 7.27 10.79 2.78
C GLU A 267 6.18 9.74 2.53
N MET A 268 5.03 9.85 3.22
CA MET A 268 3.92 8.90 3.10
C MET A 268 3.17 9.00 1.76
N SER A 269 2.96 10.21 1.23
CA SER A 269 2.17 10.40 0.01
C SER A 269 2.97 10.19 -1.29
N ALA A 270 4.30 10.26 -1.24
CA ALA A 270 5.20 10.27 -2.40
C ALA A 270 5.16 9.01 -3.28
N THR A 271 4.92 7.82 -2.71
CA THR A 271 4.88 6.56 -3.49
C THR A 271 3.59 5.80 -3.22
N ARG A 272 3.13 5.01 -4.21
CA ARG A 272 1.96 4.13 -4.04
C ARG A 272 2.18 3.14 -2.89
N TYR A 273 3.38 2.57 -2.75
CA TYR A 273 3.73 1.73 -1.61
C TYR A 273 3.55 2.43 -0.26
N ALA A 274 4.07 3.66 -0.11
CA ALA A 274 3.98 4.41 1.14
C ALA A 274 2.53 4.82 1.48
N ARG A 275 1.73 5.15 0.47
CA ARG A 275 0.29 5.41 0.64
C ARG A 275 -0.48 4.15 1.01
N GLN A 276 -0.31 3.05 0.29
CA GLN A 276 -0.97 1.78 0.62
C GLN A 276 -0.56 1.29 2.03
N THR A 277 0.70 1.46 2.42
CA THR A 277 1.19 1.21 3.80
C THR A 277 0.40 2.03 4.84
N PHE A 278 0.14 3.30 4.56
CA PHE A 278 -0.70 4.12 5.43
C PHE A 278 -2.17 3.67 5.41
N VAL A 279 -2.78 3.50 4.23
CA VAL A 279 -4.18 3.09 4.05
C VAL A 279 -4.50 1.78 4.78
N PHE A 280 -3.70 0.72 4.55
CA PHE A 280 -3.90 -0.58 5.17
C PHE A 280 -3.49 -0.63 6.66
N SER A 281 -2.73 0.35 7.15
CA SER A 281 -2.58 0.55 8.60
C SER A 281 -3.77 1.30 9.23
N ALA A 282 -4.39 2.22 8.49
CA ALA A 282 -5.43 3.09 9.00
C ALA A 282 -6.75 2.34 9.22
N ILE A 283 -7.18 1.52 8.26
CA ILE A 283 -8.42 0.73 8.34
C ILE A 283 -8.52 -0.11 9.62
N PRO A 284 -7.57 -1.03 9.92
CA PRO A 284 -7.65 -1.85 11.13
C PRO A 284 -7.54 -1.02 12.41
N PHE A 285 -6.70 0.04 12.43
CA PHE A 285 -6.57 0.91 13.60
C PHE A 285 -7.88 1.66 13.92
N LEU A 286 -8.57 2.17 12.89
CA LEU A 286 -9.86 2.87 13.05
C LEU A 286 -10.96 1.90 13.50
N ARG A 287 -11.02 0.71 12.89
CA ARG A 287 -12.01 -0.33 13.25
C ARG A 287 -11.78 -0.90 14.65
N GLN A 288 -10.53 -1.16 15.04
CA GLN A 288 -10.16 -1.63 16.39
C GLN A 288 -10.63 -0.67 17.49
N HIS A 289 -10.47 0.63 17.27
CA HIS A 289 -10.84 1.66 18.24
C HIS A 289 -12.26 2.23 18.05
N GLY A 290 -13.09 1.61 17.20
CA GLY A 290 -14.50 1.98 17.03
C GLY A 290 -14.78 3.31 16.32
N PHE A 291 -13.77 3.92 15.70
CA PHE A 291 -13.91 5.16 14.92
C PHE A 291 -14.81 4.97 13.69
N ASP A 292 -15.58 6.00 13.37
CA ASP A 292 -16.45 6.06 12.19
C ASP A 292 -15.75 6.66 10.96
N GLY A 293 -14.49 7.10 11.07
CA GLY A 293 -13.73 7.67 9.95
C GLY A 293 -12.40 8.33 10.30
N LEU A 294 -11.75 8.89 9.27
CA LEU A 294 -10.44 9.55 9.32
C LEU A 294 -10.54 10.98 8.79
N ASP A 295 -9.89 11.91 9.47
CA ASP A 295 -9.71 13.31 9.04
C ASP A 295 -8.22 13.58 8.76
N LEU A 296 -7.89 14.11 7.58
CA LEU A 296 -6.52 14.48 7.23
C LEU A 296 -6.26 15.97 7.44
N ASP A 297 -5.32 16.30 8.32
CA ASP A 297 -4.93 17.67 8.64
C ASP A 297 -3.46 17.93 8.22
N TRP A 298 -3.21 17.92 6.91
CA TRP A 298 -1.88 18.23 6.37
C TRP A 298 -1.73 19.75 6.28
N GLU A 299 -0.89 20.31 7.16
CA GLU A 299 -0.56 21.74 7.20
C GLU A 299 0.84 22.07 6.65
N TYR A 300 1.04 22.43 5.37
CA TYR A 300 0.14 22.32 4.21
C TYR A 300 0.87 21.61 3.04
N PRO A 301 0.16 20.91 2.13
CA PRO A 301 0.73 20.48 0.86
C PRO A 301 1.14 21.71 0.04
N LYS A 302 2.31 21.65 -0.63
CA LYS A 302 2.85 22.76 -1.43
C LYS A 302 3.72 22.28 -2.59
N GLY A 303 3.25 22.55 -3.81
CA GLY A 303 3.94 22.22 -5.06
C GLY A 303 3.20 21.16 -5.87
N SER A 304 3.66 20.93 -7.11
CA SER A 304 3.06 19.98 -8.05
C SER A 304 3.00 18.55 -7.54
N ASP A 305 3.97 18.14 -6.72
CA ASP A 305 4.07 16.76 -6.24
C ASP A 305 3.15 16.54 -5.06
N ASP A 306 3.25 17.35 -4.00
CA ASP A 306 2.32 17.36 -2.87
C ASP A 306 0.85 17.40 -3.33
N LYS A 307 0.53 18.29 -4.28
CA LYS A 307 -0.84 18.46 -4.80
C LYS A 307 -1.37 17.22 -5.52
N ARG A 308 -0.55 16.54 -6.34
CA ARG A 308 -0.91 15.27 -7.00
C ARG A 308 -0.96 14.10 -6.00
N ASN A 309 -0.03 14.08 -5.04
CA ASN A 309 0.12 13.00 -4.07
C ASN A 309 -0.99 13.04 -3.00
N PHE A 310 -1.46 14.22 -2.61
CA PHE A 310 -2.62 14.38 -1.72
C PHE A 310 -3.92 13.90 -2.38
N VAL A 311 -4.16 14.24 -3.65
CA VAL A 311 -5.29 13.68 -4.42
C VAL A 311 -5.18 12.15 -4.51
N SER A 312 -3.99 11.63 -4.79
CA SER A 312 -3.75 10.18 -4.89
C SER A 312 -4.00 9.46 -3.55
N LEU A 313 -3.63 10.08 -2.43
CA LEU A 313 -3.88 9.59 -1.07
C LEU A 313 -5.38 9.59 -0.73
N LEU A 314 -6.09 10.69 -1.01
CA LEU A 314 -7.53 10.77 -0.77
C LEU A 314 -8.32 9.78 -1.63
N LYS A 315 -7.91 9.59 -2.89
CA LYS A 315 -8.44 8.56 -3.78
C LYS A 315 -8.25 7.17 -3.17
N GLU A 316 -6.99 6.79 -2.88
CA GLU A 316 -6.66 5.45 -2.42
C GLU A 316 -7.28 5.13 -1.04
N LEU A 317 -7.39 6.11 -0.13
CA LEU A 317 -8.15 5.97 1.13
C LEU A 317 -9.65 5.76 0.87
N ARG A 318 -10.27 6.55 -0.01
CA ARG A 318 -11.70 6.50 -0.28
C ARG A 318 -12.11 5.18 -0.96
N GLU A 319 -11.34 4.73 -1.96
CA GLU A 319 -11.56 3.45 -2.64
C GLU A 319 -11.40 2.27 -1.66
N ALA A 320 -10.40 2.32 -0.78
CA ALA A 320 -10.19 1.29 0.24
C ALA A 320 -11.31 1.25 1.30
N PHE A 321 -11.79 2.41 1.76
CA PHE A 321 -12.93 2.50 2.68
C PHE A 321 -14.25 2.02 2.02
N GLU A 322 -14.46 2.27 0.72
CA GLU A 322 -15.61 1.74 -0.03
C GLU A 322 -15.54 0.23 -0.23
N ALA A 323 -14.35 -0.35 -0.43
CA ALA A 323 -14.18 -1.79 -0.59
C ALA A 323 -14.30 -2.56 0.72
N GLU A 324 -13.66 -2.10 1.82
CA GLU A 324 -13.80 -2.72 3.14
C GLU A 324 -15.26 -2.74 3.60
N SER A 325 -16.02 -1.67 3.36
CA SER A 325 -17.44 -1.59 3.67
C SER A 325 -18.27 -2.67 2.96
N GLN A 326 -17.92 -3.00 1.71
CA GLN A 326 -18.60 -4.04 0.92
C GLN A 326 -18.22 -5.45 1.38
N GLU A 327 -16.93 -5.69 1.64
CA GLU A 327 -16.41 -7.00 2.03
C GLU A 327 -16.82 -7.38 3.47
N MET A 328 -16.66 -6.44 4.42
CA MET A 328 -17.05 -6.62 5.83
C MET A 328 -18.54 -6.40 6.09
N LYS A 329 -19.30 -5.89 5.12
CA LYS A 329 -20.72 -5.50 5.24
C LYS A 329 -20.96 -4.48 6.37
N SER A 330 -19.95 -3.66 6.63
CA SER A 330 -19.88 -2.65 7.68
C SER A 330 -20.26 -1.26 7.12
N PRO A 331 -20.74 -0.30 7.93
CA PRO A 331 -20.88 1.08 7.50
C PRO A 331 -19.51 1.67 7.13
N ARG A 332 -19.38 2.19 5.91
CA ARG A 332 -18.13 2.79 5.40
C ARG A 332 -17.56 3.83 6.35
N LEU A 333 -16.24 3.78 6.55
CA LEU A 333 -15.46 4.83 7.21
C LEU A 333 -15.58 6.16 6.45
N LEU A 334 -15.92 7.23 7.17
CA LEU A 334 -15.92 8.60 6.64
C LEU A 334 -14.48 9.04 6.32
N LEU A 335 -14.33 9.85 5.27
CA LEU A 335 -13.05 10.49 4.94
C LEU A 335 -13.24 11.99 4.84
N THR A 336 -12.55 12.75 5.68
CA THR A 336 -12.62 14.22 5.73
C THR A 336 -11.21 14.83 5.72
N ALA A 337 -11.13 16.15 5.57
CA ALA A 337 -9.86 16.86 5.73
C ALA A 337 -10.08 18.26 6.31
N ALA A 338 -9.14 18.71 7.14
CA ALA A 338 -8.98 20.11 7.51
C ALA A 338 -8.22 20.84 6.39
N VAL A 339 -8.68 22.04 6.01
CA VAL A 339 -8.15 22.77 4.84
C VAL A 339 -7.97 24.28 5.11
N PRO A 340 -6.94 24.91 4.52
CA PRO A 340 -6.61 26.31 4.76
C PRO A 340 -7.55 27.29 4.06
N VAL A 341 -7.57 28.52 4.59
CA VAL A 341 -8.25 29.68 4.02
C VAL A 341 -7.36 30.61 3.20
N GLY A 342 -6.04 30.55 3.37
CA GLY A 342 -5.07 31.37 2.64
C GLY A 342 -5.03 31.03 1.14
N PRO A 343 -5.29 31.98 0.22
CA PRO A 343 -5.36 31.71 -1.23
C PRO A 343 -4.12 31.01 -1.82
N ASP A 344 -2.92 31.40 -1.38
CA ASP A 344 -1.66 30.80 -1.85
C ASP A 344 -1.51 29.33 -1.46
N ASN A 345 -1.97 28.95 -0.26
CA ASN A 345 -1.95 27.56 0.21
C ASN A 345 -2.96 26.72 -0.59
N ILE A 346 -4.16 27.25 -0.84
CA ILE A 346 -5.19 26.57 -1.64
C ILE A 346 -4.68 26.34 -3.07
N ASN A 347 -4.22 27.41 -3.74
CA ASN A 347 -3.71 27.34 -5.12
C ASN A 347 -2.48 26.41 -5.24
N GLY A 348 -1.51 26.54 -4.32
CA GLY A 348 -0.24 25.81 -4.34
C GLY A 348 -0.32 24.36 -3.85
N GLY A 349 -1.36 23.99 -3.09
CA GLY A 349 -1.47 22.68 -2.44
C GLY A 349 -2.65 21.81 -2.86
N TYR A 350 -3.77 22.39 -3.31
CA TYR A 350 -5.04 21.67 -3.42
C TYR A 350 -5.60 21.68 -4.84
N ASP A 351 -5.92 20.50 -5.37
CA ASP A 351 -6.79 20.31 -6.53
C ASP A 351 -8.24 20.21 -6.01
N VAL A 352 -8.91 21.36 -5.89
CA VAL A 352 -10.16 21.47 -5.14
C VAL A 352 -11.27 20.55 -5.69
N PRO A 353 -11.52 20.41 -7.01
CA PRO A 353 -12.50 19.47 -7.53
C PRO A 353 -12.17 18.00 -7.23
N ALA A 354 -10.90 17.61 -7.35
CA ALA A 354 -10.48 16.23 -7.08
C ALA A 354 -10.49 15.90 -5.57
N VAL A 355 -10.06 16.83 -4.72
CA VAL A 355 -10.17 16.72 -3.26
C VAL A 355 -11.64 16.61 -2.83
N ALA A 356 -12.52 17.47 -3.39
CA ALA A 356 -13.92 17.52 -3.03
C ALA A 356 -14.76 16.34 -3.52
N SER A 357 -14.28 15.52 -4.47
CA SER A 357 -15.00 14.31 -4.90
C SER A 357 -14.83 13.16 -3.88
N TYR A 358 -13.59 12.87 -3.45
CA TYR A 358 -13.27 11.77 -2.55
C TYR A 358 -13.66 12.01 -1.08
N LEU A 359 -13.63 13.26 -0.61
CA LEU A 359 -14.04 13.59 0.76
C LEU A 359 -15.56 13.53 0.96
N ASP A 360 -16.01 13.10 2.14
CA ASP A 360 -17.41 13.19 2.57
C ASP A 360 -17.80 14.63 2.91
N PHE A 361 -16.92 15.34 3.61
CA PHE A 361 -17.01 16.77 3.87
C PHE A 361 -15.62 17.37 4.14
N ILE A 362 -15.54 18.70 4.11
CA ILE A 362 -14.32 19.51 4.11
C ILE A 362 -14.41 20.48 5.28
N ASN A 363 -13.47 20.39 6.23
CA ASN A 363 -13.40 21.24 7.42
C ASN A 363 -12.57 22.49 7.09
N VAL A 364 -13.22 23.58 6.70
CA VAL A 364 -12.55 24.84 6.34
C VAL A 364 -12.09 25.53 7.62
N MET A 365 -10.78 25.69 7.80
CA MET A 365 -10.18 26.34 8.99
C MET A 365 -10.33 27.86 8.92
N ALA A 366 -11.56 28.34 9.11
CA ALA A 366 -11.96 29.74 8.97
C ALA A 366 -11.66 30.58 10.23
N TYR A 367 -10.42 30.45 10.70
CA TYR A 367 -9.80 31.11 11.84
C TYR A 367 -8.29 31.26 11.55
N ASP A 368 -7.52 31.87 12.45
CA ASP A 368 -6.10 32.20 12.25
C ASP A 368 -5.84 33.03 10.96
N PHE A 369 -6.81 33.85 10.55
CA PHE A 369 -6.62 34.81 9.47
C PHE A 369 -5.56 35.87 9.84
N HIS A 370 -5.55 36.28 11.11
CA HIS A 370 -4.61 37.25 11.68
C HIS A 370 -4.14 36.82 13.08
N GLY A 371 -2.94 37.24 13.45
CA GLY A 371 -2.34 36.92 14.75
C GLY A 371 -0.93 37.48 14.89
N LYS A 372 -0.22 37.10 15.96
CA LYS A 372 1.10 37.60 16.40
C LYS A 372 2.25 37.56 15.38
N TRP A 373 2.04 37.00 14.20
CA TRP A 373 2.97 37.04 13.06
C TRP A 373 2.85 38.34 12.24
N GLU A 374 1.86 39.19 12.54
CA GLU A 374 1.64 40.50 11.92
C GLU A 374 2.03 41.64 12.88
N ASN A 375 2.53 42.75 12.31
CA ASN A 375 2.91 43.97 13.07
C ASN A 375 1.71 44.92 13.34
N THR A 376 0.49 44.45 13.09
CA THR A 376 -0.77 45.20 13.21
C THR A 376 -1.85 44.28 13.74
N VAL A 377 -2.72 44.77 14.63
CA VAL A 377 -3.81 43.95 15.17
C VAL A 377 -4.82 43.59 14.09
N GLY A 378 -5.24 42.32 14.08
CA GLY A 378 -6.22 41.78 13.14
C GLY A 378 -7.08 40.72 13.82
N HIS A 379 -8.32 40.57 13.37
CA HIS A 379 -9.26 39.67 14.02
C HIS A 379 -8.97 38.18 13.70
N ASN A 380 -9.19 37.28 14.65
CA ASN A 380 -8.93 35.84 14.48
C ASN A 380 -9.76 35.22 13.33
N ALA A 381 -11.07 35.45 13.34
CA ALA A 381 -12.04 34.89 12.39
C ALA A 381 -13.12 35.92 11.95
N PRO A 382 -12.77 37.02 11.26
CA PRO A 382 -13.74 38.03 10.84
C PRO A 382 -14.71 37.46 9.79
N LEU A 383 -16.02 37.67 9.94
CA LEU A 383 -17.01 37.13 8.99
C LEU A 383 -16.87 37.80 7.62
N PHE A 384 -16.71 39.12 7.62
CA PHE A 384 -16.35 39.94 6.47
C PHE A 384 -15.09 40.76 6.80
N SER A 385 -14.33 41.18 5.79
CA SER A 385 -13.17 42.05 5.99
C SER A 385 -13.58 43.52 6.19
N PRO A 386 -12.88 44.28 7.06
CA PRO A 386 -13.17 45.69 7.30
C PRO A 386 -12.78 46.57 6.11
N SER A 387 -13.39 47.75 5.98
CA SER A 387 -13.15 48.68 4.87
C SER A 387 -11.71 49.19 4.82
N SER A 388 -11.00 49.14 5.96
CA SER A 388 -9.62 49.59 6.14
C SER A 388 -8.57 48.62 5.58
N ASP A 389 -8.94 47.39 5.24
CA ASP A 389 -8.03 46.41 4.67
C ASP A 389 -7.59 46.76 3.24
N SER A 390 -6.38 46.34 2.89
CA SER A 390 -5.95 46.32 1.49
C SER A 390 -6.69 45.22 0.71
N GLU A 391 -6.79 45.35 -0.62
CA GLU A 391 -7.47 44.35 -1.47
C GLU A 391 -6.85 42.94 -1.43
N TRP A 392 -5.62 42.81 -0.90
CA TRP A 392 -5.05 41.53 -0.52
C TRP A 392 -5.61 41.03 0.82
N ARG A 393 -5.52 41.86 1.86
CA ARG A 393 -5.96 41.54 3.23
C ARG A 393 -7.46 41.23 3.29
N LYS A 394 -8.28 41.89 2.45
CA LYS A 394 -9.73 41.61 2.33
C LYS A 394 -10.09 40.16 1.98
N GLN A 395 -9.15 39.38 1.46
CA GLN A 395 -9.34 37.96 1.14
C GLN A 395 -9.33 37.08 2.40
N LEU A 396 -8.86 37.61 3.53
CA LEU A 396 -8.72 36.94 4.82
C LEU A 396 -9.98 37.13 5.69
N SER A 397 -11.11 36.62 5.20
CA SER A 397 -12.39 36.57 5.93
C SER A 397 -13.15 35.28 5.68
N VAL A 398 -14.04 34.90 6.61
CA VAL A 398 -14.84 33.67 6.53
C VAL A 398 -15.65 33.63 5.23
N ASP A 399 -16.28 34.75 4.83
CA ASP A 399 -17.02 34.82 3.57
C ASP A 399 -16.12 34.62 2.35
N HIS A 400 -15.03 35.38 2.24
CA HIS A 400 -14.17 35.32 1.05
C HIS A 400 -13.57 33.94 0.86
N ALA A 401 -13.03 33.34 1.93
CA ALA A 401 -12.35 32.06 1.85
C ALA A 401 -13.33 30.91 1.57
N SER A 402 -14.49 30.89 2.22
CA SER A 402 -15.52 29.88 1.95
C SER A 402 -16.05 29.98 0.50
N ASN A 403 -16.27 31.21 0.02
CA ASN A 403 -16.66 31.45 -1.37
C ASN A 403 -15.48 31.27 -2.37
N LEU A 404 -14.22 31.24 -1.92
CA LEU A 404 -13.07 30.85 -2.76
C LEU A 404 -13.06 29.35 -3.00
N TRP A 405 -13.23 28.53 -1.96
CA TRP A 405 -13.39 27.08 -2.09
C TRP A 405 -14.54 26.71 -3.03
N VAL A 406 -15.69 27.40 -2.94
CA VAL A 406 -16.81 27.21 -3.90
C VAL A 406 -16.43 27.62 -5.33
N ARG A 407 -15.76 28.77 -5.52
CA ARG A 407 -15.30 29.23 -6.85
C ARG A 407 -14.31 28.26 -7.50
N LEU A 408 -13.54 27.51 -6.70
CA LEU A 408 -12.60 26.49 -7.16
C LEU A 408 -13.25 25.09 -7.31
N GLY A 409 -14.56 24.95 -7.08
CA GLY A 409 -15.33 23.75 -7.40
C GLY A 409 -15.76 22.88 -6.21
N ALA A 410 -15.54 23.30 -4.96
CA ALA A 410 -16.04 22.56 -3.80
C ALA A 410 -17.57 22.74 -3.63
N PRO A 411 -18.37 21.67 -3.49
CA PRO A 411 -19.80 21.78 -3.22
C PRO A 411 -20.09 22.42 -1.85
N ARG A 412 -21.07 23.32 -1.78
CA ARG A 412 -21.40 24.10 -0.57
C ARG A 412 -21.80 23.20 0.59
N GLU A 413 -22.56 22.16 0.30
CA GLU A 413 -23.05 21.14 1.23
C GLU A 413 -21.95 20.24 1.82
N LYS A 414 -20.75 20.23 1.20
CA LYS A 414 -19.55 19.57 1.72
C LYS A 414 -18.67 20.50 2.57
N LEU A 415 -18.73 21.82 2.38
CA LEU A 415 -17.93 22.77 3.15
C LEU A 415 -18.55 22.99 4.54
N ILE A 416 -17.80 22.63 5.57
CA ILE A 416 -18.13 22.82 6.99
C ILE A 416 -17.22 23.92 7.53
N ILE A 417 -17.80 24.99 8.05
CA ILE A 417 -17.07 26.26 8.24
C ILE A 417 -16.58 26.40 9.69
N GLY A 418 -15.28 26.58 9.87
CA GLY A 418 -14.61 26.66 11.16
C GLY A 418 -15.01 27.86 12.02
N MET A 419 -15.20 27.59 13.31
CA MET A 419 -15.55 28.54 14.36
C MET A 419 -14.52 28.38 15.48
N PRO A 420 -13.74 29.42 15.81
CA PRO A 420 -12.81 29.36 16.92
C PRO A 420 -13.55 29.58 18.25
N THR A 421 -13.27 28.76 19.25
CA THR A 421 -13.66 29.04 20.66
C THR A 421 -12.48 29.68 21.40
N TYR A 422 -11.71 30.50 20.69
CA TYR A 422 -10.48 31.14 21.15
C TYR A 422 -10.28 32.47 20.41
N GLY A 423 -9.47 33.36 21.00
CA GLY A 423 -9.03 34.59 20.37
C GLY A 423 -7.54 34.61 20.09
N ARG A 424 -7.14 35.36 19.05
CA ARG A 424 -5.75 35.73 18.80
C ARG A 424 -5.49 37.08 19.45
N SER A 425 -4.42 37.16 20.26
CA SER A 425 -4.11 38.33 21.06
C SER A 425 -2.83 39.04 20.63
N PHE A 426 -2.78 40.34 20.87
CA PHE A 426 -1.69 41.24 20.50
C PHE A 426 -1.35 42.16 21.67
N GLN A 427 -0.12 42.67 21.69
CA GLN A 427 0.28 43.82 22.50
C GLN A 427 0.34 45.07 21.62
N LEU A 428 -0.43 46.10 21.95
CA LEU A 428 -0.48 47.38 21.24
C LEU A 428 0.79 48.20 21.46
N THR A 429 1.27 48.92 20.44
CA THR A 429 2.37 49.88 20.63
C THR A 429 1.91 51.17 21.32
N ASP A 430 0.61 51.48 21.23
CA ASP A 430 -0.03 52.68 21.78
C ASP A 430 -1.46 52.35 22.21
N THR A 431 -1.77 52.50 23.49
CA THR A 431 -3.09 52.24 24.06
C THR A 431 -4.21 53.13 23.51
N ALA A 432 -3.88 54.27 22.88
CA ALA A 432 -4.86 55.12 22.20
C ALA A 432 -5.23 54.61 20.80
N ARG A 433 -4.46 53.67 20.24
CA ARG A 433 -4.60 53.13 18.87
C ARG A 433 -5.02 51.67 18.93
N PHE A 434 -6.30 51.44 19.22
CA PHE A 434 -6.88 50.13 19.56
C PHE A 434 -7.85 49.57 18.50
N ARG A 435 -8.01 50.23 17.34
CA ARG A 435 -8.85 49.76 16.23
C ARG A 435 -8.16 48.62 15.46
N VAL A 436 -8.92 47.88 14.66
CA VAL A 436 -8.36 46.91 13.70
C VAL A 436 -7.36 47.60 12.76
N ASN A 437 -6.28 46.90 12.42
CA ASN A 437 -5.13 47.37 11.63
C ASN A 437 -4.23 48.43 12.30
N GLU A 438 -4.42 48.74 13.59
CA GLU A 438 -3.47 49.56 14.35
C GLU A 438 -2.20 48.79 14.77
N PRO A 439 -1.04 49.44 15.03
CA PRO A 439 0.23 48.76 15.22
C PRO A 439 0.37 47.95 16.52
N ALA A 440 1.03 46.80 16.42
CA ALA A 440 1.31 45.90 17.52
C ALA A 440 2.83 45.65 17.68
N SER A 441 3.29 45.47 18.93
CA SER A 441 4.68 45.09 19.25
C SER A 441 4.91 43.57 19.23
N GLY A 442 3.85 42.78 19.23
CA GLY A 442 3.91 41.32 19.22
C GLY A 442 2.60 40.68 19.68
N GLY A 443 2.65 39.39 20.03
CA GLY A 443 1.52 38.67 20.63
C GLY A 443 1.22 39.12 22.06
N GLY A 444 -0.05 39.07 22.45
CA GLY A 444 -0.50 39.40 23.81
C GLY A 444 0.01 38.42 24.87
N VAL A 445 -0.12 38.80 26.14
CA VAL A 445 0.31 37.99 27.29
C VAL A 445 -0.40 36.64 27.28
N ALA A 446 0.35 35.58 27.62
CA ALA A 446 -0.14 34.20 27.62
C ALA A 446 -1.21 33.95 28.69
N GLY A 447 -2.24 33.17 28.32
CA GLY A 447 -3.29 32.75 29.24
C GLY A 447 -2.80 31.87 30.40
N VAL A 448 -3.54 31.88 31.52
CA VAL A 448 -3.19 31.09 32.73
C VAL A 448 -3.28 29.58 32.47
N TYR A 449 -4.19 29.18 31.58
CA TYR A 449 -4.56 27.79 31.30
C TYR A 449 -4.03 27.33 29.94
N THR A 450 -4.15 28.15 28.89
CA THR A 450 -3.63 27.85 27.54
C THR A 450 -2.11 28.05 27.43
N ARG A 451 -1.57 29.07 28.11
CA ARG A 451 -0.12 29.32 28.30
C ARG A 451 0.69 29.61 27.03
N GLU A 452 0.04 29.98 25.93
CA GLU A 452 0.70 30.49 24.73
C GLU A 452 0.53 32.01 24.60
N ALA A 453 1.62 32.75 24.38
CA ALA A 453 1.52 34.19 24.09
C ALA A 453 0.90 34.43 22.70
N GLY A 454 -0.04 35.36 22.61
CA GLY A 454 -0.81 35.65 21.40
C GLY A 454 -2.01 34.73 21.14
N PHE A 455 -2.44 33.96 22.14
CA PHE A 455 -3.57 33.03 22.06
C PHE A 455 -4.28 32.94 23.42
N LEU A 456 -5.62 32.92 23.43
CA LEU A 456 -6.44 32.81 24.64
C LEU A 456 -7.70 32.00 24.35
N ALA A 457 -8.07 31.07 25.24
CA ALA A 457 -9.37 30.38 25.17
C ALA A 457 -10.53 31.36 25.41
N TYR A 458 -11.73 31.06 24.89
CA TYR A 458 -12.91 31.91 25.14
C TYR A 458 -13.21 32.08 26.64
N TYR A 459 -13.01 31.03 27.46
CA TYR A 459 -13.14 31.18 28.92
C TYR A 459 -12.07 32.09 29.56
N GLU A 460 -10.86 32.22 28.98
CA GLU A 460 -9.84 33.19 29.45
C GLU A 460 -10.22 34.62 29.08
N ILE A 461 -10.79 34.80 27.88
CA ILE A 461 -11.37 36.07 27.43
C ILE A 461 -12.54 36.50 28.33
N CYS A 462 -13.39 35.56 28.75
CA CYS A 462 -14.43 35.82 29.74
C CYS A 462 -13.87 36.27 31.11
N GLU A 463 -12.78 35.68 31.61
CA GLU A 463 -12.10 36.17 32.82
C GLU A 463 -11.58 37.61 32.64
N MET A 464 -11.03 37.97 31.46
CA MET A 464 -10.59 39.34 31.16
C MET A 464 -11.74 40.33 31.15
N LEU A 465 -12.85 40.00 30.48
CA LEU A 465 -14.06 40.85 30.41
C LEU A 465 -14.65 41.05 31.81
N ARG A 466 -14.90 39.97 32.55
CA ARG A 466 -15.49 40.01 33.91
C ARG A 466 -14.55 40.59 34.98
N SER A 467 -13.30 40.90 34.65
CA SER A 467 -12.38 41.62 35.54
C SER A 467 -12.78 43.09 35.79
N GLY A 468 -13.67 43.65 34.97
CA GLY A 468 -14.05 45.06 35.00
C GLY A 468 -12.96 46.03 34.51
N LYS A 469 -11.87 45.51 33.95
CA LYS A 469 -10.72 46.30 33.42
C LYS A 469 -10.60 46.25 31.90
N ALA A 470 -11.21 45.27 31.26
CA ALA A 470 -11.30 45.20 29.81
C ALA A 470 -12.48 46.05 29.31
N SER A 471 -12.33 46.64 28.13
CA SER A 471 -13.43 47.23 27.36
C SER A 471 -13.80 46.30 26.20
N TYR A 472 -15.10 46.14 25.98
CA TYR A 472 -15.66 45.40 24.84
C TYR A 472 -15.91 46.34 23.66
N VAL A 473 -15.66 45.84 22.45
CA VAL A 473 -15.92 46.53 21.19
C VAL A 473 -16.57 45.56 20.22
N TRP A 474 -17.71 45.94 19.63
CA TRP A 474 -18.32 45.20 18.53
C TRP A 474 -18.02 45.89 17.20
N ASP A 475 -17.50 45.15 16.22
CA ASP A 475 -17.26 45.66 14.88
C ASP A 475 -18.43 45.35 13.94
N GLU A 476 -19.14 46.40 13.48
CA GLU A 476 -20.30 46.26 12.61
C GLU A 476 -19.97 45.99 11.13
N GLU A 477 -18.70 46.03 10.71
CA GLU A 477 -18.31 45.58 9.36
C GLU A 477 -17.91 44.10 9.41
N MET A 478 -17.03 43.72 10.33
CA MET A 478 -16.53 42.36 10.47
C MET A 478 -17.54 41.39 11.13
N LYS A 479 -18.56 41.91 11.81
CA LYS A 479 -19.60 41.18 12.57
C LYS A 479 -19.05 40.26 13.67
N VAL A 480 -18.05 40.76 14.39
CA VAL A 480 -17.31 40.06 15.47
C VAL A 480 -16.87 41.06 16.55
N PRO A 481 -16.64 40.61 17.80
CA PRO A 481 -16.12 41.45 18.86
C PRO A 481 -14.59 41.50 18.89
N TYR A 482 -14.06 42.48 19.62
CA TYR A 482 -12.71 42.42 20.18
C TYR A 482 -12.69 43.12 21.54
N LEU A 483 -11.71 42.77 22.38
CA LEU A 483 -11.52 43.37 23.71
C LEU A 483 -10.19 44.11 23.81
N ILE A 484 -10.16 45.12 24.69
CA ILE A 484 -8.97 45.93 24.98
C ILE A 484 -8.79 45.96 26.51
N MET A 485 -7.61 45.63 27.03
CA MET A 485 -7.30 45.71 28.45
C MET A 485 -5.89 46.29 28.65
N GLY A 486 -5.81 47.61 28.80
CA GLY A 486 -4.53 48.32 28.79
C GLY A 486 -3.91 48.27 27.40
N ASP A 487 -2.72 47.67 27.30
CA ASP A 487 -2.01 47.41 26.03
C ASP A 487 -2.38 46.06 25.40
N GLN A 488 -3.21 45.23 26.04
CA GLN A 488 -3.64 43.93 25.51
C GLN A 488 -4.86 44.09 24.61
N TRP A 489 -4.79 43.50 23.41
CA TRP A 489 -5.89 43.46 22.43
C TRP A 489 -6.20 42.01 22.08
N VAL A 490 -7.47 41.61 21.96
CA VAL A 490 -7.87 40.24 21.59
C VAL A 490 -9.07 40.26 20.66
N GLY A 491 -8.94 39.65 19.48
CA GLY A 491 -10.05 39.39 18.55
C GLY A 491 -10.54 37.96 18.72
N PHE A 492 -11.83 37.77 18.96
CA PHE A 492 -12.44 36.51 19.38
C PHE A 492 -13.89 36.37 18.88
N ASP A 493 -14.50 35.20 19.08
CA ASP A 493 -15.93 34.97 18.82
C ASP A 493 -16.73 34.88 20.13
N ASP A 494 -17.87 35.57 20.18
CA ASP A 494 -18.90 35.48 21.22
C ASP A 494 -20.21 34.90 20.65
N GLU A 495 -21.26 34.73 21.45
CA GLU A 495 -22.53 34.21 20.92
C GLU A 495 -23.15 35.10 19.83
N ARG A 496 -22.97 36.43 19.89
CA ARG A 496 -23.46 37.36 18.86
C ARG A 496 -22.75 37.14 17.53
N ALA A 497 -21.43 36.98 17.53
CA ALA A 497 -20.64 36.61 16.36
C ALA A 497 -21.03 35.22 15.83
N ILE A 498 -21.10 34.22 16.71
CA ILE A 498 -21.46 32.85 16.33
C ILE A 498 -22.86 32.80 15.71
N ARG A 499 -23.90 33.42 16.29
CA ARG A 499 -25.24 33.46 15.69
C ARG A 499 -25.25 34.14 14.32
N ASN A 500 -24.50 35.24 14.14
CA ASN A 500 -24.34 35.88 12.84
C ASN A 500 -23.70 34.93 11.81
N LYS A 501 -22.64 34.20 12.20
CA LYS A 501 -22.00 33.18 11.35
C LYS A 501 -22.93 32.01 11.03
N MET A 502 -23.75 31.54 11.98
CA MET A 502 -24.73 30.47 11.73
C MET A 502 -25.86 30.94 10.79
N SER A 503 -26.31 32.19 10.93
CA SER A 503 -27.27 32.82 10.01
C SER A 503 -26.69 32.93 8.59
N TRP A 504 -25.41 33.32 8.48
CA TRP A 504 -24.69 33.34 7.21
C TRP A 504 -24.47 31.94 6.60
N ILE A 505 -24.18 30.89 7.40
CA ILE A 505 -24.11 29.49 6.96
C ILE A 505 -25.44 29.07 6.34
N LYS A 506 -26.55 29.31 7.05
CA LYS A 506 -27.92 29.01 6.60
C LYS A 506 -28.23 29.71 5.29
N LYS A 507 -27.97 31.03 5.20
CA LYS A 507 -28.20 31.86 4.01
C LYS A 507 -27.38 31.43 2.78
N ASN A 508 -26.19 30.89 2.99
CA ASN A 508 -25.27 30.49 1.91
C ASN A 508 -25.28 28.99 1.59
N ASN A 509 -26.16 28.21 2.21
CA ASN A 509 -26.32 26.76 2.04
C ASN A 509 -25.03 25.95 2.29
N PHE A 510 -24.21 26.36 3.25
CA PHE A 510 -23.02 25.59 3.65
C PHE A 510 -23.39 24.37 4.51
N GLY A 511 -22.58 23.31 4.47
CA GLY A 511 -22.92 22.00 5.05
C GLY A 511 -22.99 21.93 6.58
N GLY A 512 -22.48 22.94 7.29
CA GLY A 512 -22.50 23.02 8.75
C GLY A 512 -21.41 23.90 9.34
N ALA A 513 -21.28 23.86 10.66
CA ALA A 513 -20.20 24.49 11.41
C ALA A 513 -19.18 23.46 11.92
N MET A 514 -17.90 23.85 11.93
CA MET A 514 -16.80 23.10 12.53
C MET A 514 -16.26 23.90 13.71
N VAL A 515 -15.77 23.25 14.77
CA VAL A 515 -15.35 23.92 16.01
C VAL A 515 -13.94 23.51 16.40
N TRP A 516 -13.06 24.51 16.52
CA TRP A 516 -11.76 24.39 17.18
C TRP A 516 -11.81 25.25 18.46
N THR A 517 -12.12 24.70 19.64
CA THR A 517 -12.26 23.29 20.04
C THR A 517 -13.37 23.12 21.09
N LEU A 518 -13.78 21.88 21.38
CA LEU A 518 -14.67 21.57 22.52
C LEU A 518 -14.13 22.08 23.86
N ASP A 519 -12.82 21.98 24.03
CA ASP A 519 -12.11 22.19 25.28
C ASP A 519 -11.79 23.66 25.61
N MET A 520 -12.18 24.62 24.75
CA MET A 520 -11.94 26.07 24.95
C MET A 520 -13.21 26.94 25.04
N ASP A 521 -14.39 26.38 24.73
CA ASP A 521 -15.68 26.98 25.11
C ASP A 521 -15.87 26.92 26.65
N ASP A 522 -16.85 27.62 27.23
CA ASP A 522 -17.17 27.45 28.66
C ASP A 522 -17.98 26.16 28.90
N PHE A 523 -17.30 25.02 28.80
CA PHE A 523 -17.85 23.69 29.07
C PHE A 523 -18.34 23.49 30.51
N THR A 524 -17.88 24.33 31.44
CA THR A 524 -18.36 24.35 32.83
C THR A 524 -19.68 25.11 32.96
N GLY A 525 -19.86 26.14 32.13
CA GLY A 525 -20.91 27.15 32.20
C GLY A 525 -20.74 28.19 33.30
N THR A 526 -19.62 28.20 34.03
CA THR A 526 -19.43 28.99 35.25
C THR A 526 -18.54 30.23 35.09
N VAL A 527 -17.79 30.31 33.99
CA VAL A 527 -16.76 31.33 33.75
C VAL A 527 -17.31 32.55 33.03
N CYS A 528 -18.13 32.37 32.00
CA CYS A 528 -18.60 33.47 31.16
C CYS A 528 -19.83 34.19 31.70
N GLY A 529 -20.78 33.47 32.29
CA GLY A 529 -22.01 34.04 32.83
C GLY A 529 -23.21 33.12 32.63
N ASN A 530 -24.38 33.55 33.12
CA ASN A 530 -25.69 32.92 32.90
C ASN A 530 -25.85 31.41 33.24
N ASN A 531 -24.82 30.74 33.77
CA ASN A 531 -24.77 29.30 34.08
C ASN A 531 -24.97 28.38 32.85
N VAL A 532 -24.59 28.83 31.65
CA VAL A 532 -24.82 28.11 30.39
C VAL A 532 -23.60 27.29 30.00
N LYS A 533 -23.67 25.96 30.10
CA LYS A 533 -22.64 25.07 29.55
C LYS A 533 -22.57 25.18 28.03
N TYR A 534 -21.36 25.20 27.49
CA TYR A 534 -21.07 25.32 26.06
C TYR A 534 -21.80 26.51 25.42
N PRO A 535 -21.53 27.76 25.85
CA PRO A 535 -22.26 28.88 25.34
C PRO A 535 -22.11 29.04 23.82
N LEU A 536 -20.88 28.97 23.28
CA LEU A 536 -20.65 29.12 21.85
C LEU A 536 -21.20 27.94 21.05
N ILE A 537 -20.84 26.70 21.41
CA ILE A 537 -21.24 25.51 20.64
C ILE A 537 -22.74 25.22 20.80
N GLY A 538 -23.30 25.51 21.98
CA GLY A 538 -24.74 25.45 22.23
C GLY A 538 -25.53 26.44 21.37
N ALA A 539 -25.02 27.65 21.13
CA ALA A 539 -25.62 28.60 20.20
C ALA A 539 -25.55 28.09 18.74
N MET A 540 -24.46 27.41 18.33
CA MET A 540 -24.40 26.73 17.02
C MET A 540 -25.47 25.64 16.88
N ARG A 541 -25.67 24.84 17.94
CA ARG A 541 -26.69 23.76 17.97
C ARG A 541 -28.11 24.31 17.92
N GLU A 542 -28.38 25.39 18.63
CA GLU A 542 -29.66 26.08 18.61
C GLU A 542 -29.96 26.66 17.22
N GLU A 543 -29.02 27.40 16.64
CA GLU A 543 -29.19 28.06 15.34
C GLU A 543 -29.27 27.09 14.14
N LEU A 544 -28.43 26.05 14.11
CA LEU A 544 -28.33 25.14 12.96
C LEU A 544 -29.26 23.93 13.06
N ARG A 545 -29.67 23.54 14.28
CA ARG A 545 -30.46 22.31 14.50
C ARG A 545 -31.73 22.51 15.31
N GLY A 546 -32.02 23.73 15.78
CA GLY A 546 -33.25 24.04 16.51
C GLY A 546 -33.34 23.42 17.91
N VAL A 547 -32.22 22.92 18.46
CA VAL A 547 -32.18 22.31 19.80
C VAL A 547 -31.75 23.37 20.80
N PRO A 548 -32.65 23.88 21.66
CA PRO A 548 -32.37 25.06 22.49
C PRO A 548 -31.30 24.79 23.56
N ARG A 549 -30.63 25.86 24.00
CA ARG A 549 -29.66 25.81 25.11
C ARG A 549 -30.28 26.34 26.42
N PRO A 550 -29.91 25.80 27.60
CA PRO A 550 -30.50 26.21 28.87
C PRO A 550 -29.92 27.54 29.36
N GLY A 551 -30.48 28.67 28.92
CA GLY A 551 -30.15 30.00 29.44
C GLY A 551 -30.35 31.13 28.43
N LYS A 552 -29.46 32.13 28.49
CA LYS A 552 -29.42 33.29 27.59
C LYS A 552 -27.98 33.68 27.29
N ASP A 553 -27.80 34.37 26.17
CA ASP A 553 -26.57 35.00 25.71
C ASP A 553 -26.05 36.03 26.74
N VAL A 554 -24.74 36.17 26.83
CA VAL A 554 -24.11 37.22 27.63
C VAL A 554 -24.03 38.49 26.77
N GLU A 555 -24.86 39.47 27.08
CA GLU A 555 -24.87 40.76 26.39
C GLU A 555 -23.66 41.61 26.86
N TRP A 556 -22.47 41.27 26.36
CA TRP A 556 -21.22 41.91 26.78
C TRP A 556 -21.21 43.43 26.62
N ASP A 557 -22.02 43.99 25.70
CA ASP A 557 -22.14 45.43 25.54
C ASP A 557 -22.84 46.16 26.72
N GLN A 558 -23.55 45.40 27.56
CA GLN A 558 -24.24 45.86 28.78
C GLN A 558 -23.52 45.45 30.07
N GLU A 559 -22.83 44.30 30.07
CA GLU A 559 -22.17 43.74 31.27
C GLU A 559 -20.78 44.36 31.56
N VAL A 560 -20.09 44.94 30.57
CA VAL A 560 -18.74 45.54 30.72
C VAL A 560 -18.64 46.93 30.05
N PRO A 561 -17.58 47.72 30.29
CA PRO A 561 -17.37 48.99 29.59
C PRO A 561 -17.29 48.82 28.07
N THR A 562 -18.12 49.54 27.32
CA THR A 562 -18.27 49.37 25.86
C THR A 562 -17.81 50.61 25.10
N ILE A 563 -17.05 50.43 24.02
CA ILE A 563 -16.60 51.53 23.13
C ILE A 563 -17.37 51.46 21.80
N SER A 564 -18.28 52.41 21.58
CA SER A 564 -18.98 52.55 20.30
C SER A 564 -18.10 53.24 19.25
N LEU A 565 -17.75 52.54 18.16
CA LEU A 565 -17.03 53.15 17.03
C LEU A 565 -18.01 53.88 16.10
N SER A 566 -17.79 55.18 15.88
CA SER A 566 -18.47 55.92 14.81
C SER A 566 -17.95 55.50 13.43
N ALA A 567 -18.86 55.17 12.51
CA ALA A 567 -18.52 54.81 11.13
C ALA A 567 -18.02 56.01 10.32
N THR A 568 -16.88 55.85 9.65
CA THR A 568 -16.26 56.91 8.84
C THR A 568 -16.56 56.68 7.35
N THR A 569 -17.49 57.45 6.79
CA THR A 569 -17.86 57.33 5.36
C THR A 569 -16.72 57.78 4.45
N LEU A 570 -16.13 56.86 3.69
CA LEU A 570 -15.12 57.15 2.67
C LEU A 570 -15.75 57.45 1.29
N PRO A 571 -15.11 58.29 0.45
CA PRO A 571 -15.64 58.70 -0.86
C PRO A 571 -15.54 57.59 -1.92
N PRO A 572 -16.32 57.67 -3.02
CA PRO A 572 -16.36 56.64 -4.05
C PRO A 572 -15.04 56.53 -4.85
N PRO A 573 -14.66 55.31 -5.29
CA PRO A 573 -13.38 55.05 -5.97
C PRO A 573 -13.36 55.55 -7.42
N ILE A 574 -12.17 55.97 -7.86
CA ILE A 574 -11.88 56.39 -9.24
C ILE A 574 -11.47 55.17 -10.07
N GLN A 575 -11.98 55.05 -11.30
CA GLN A 575 -11.56 53.99 -12.24
C GLN A 575 -10.42 54.43 -13.17
N ILE A 576 -9.58 53.48 -13.55
CA ILE A 576 -8.54 53.61 -14.58
C ILE A 576 -8.81 52.53 -15.65
N SER A 577 -8.62 52.88 -16.92
CA SER A 577 -9.05 52.05 -18.06
C SER A 577 -8.00 51.09 -18.60
N LEU A 578 -8.46 50.04 -19.27
CA LEU A 578 -7.66 48.89 -19.71
C LEU A 578 -6.98 49.13 -21.07
N SER A 579 -5.91 49.93 -21.12
CA SER A 579 -5.26 50.34 -22.40
C SER A 579 -3.77 49.99 -22.57
N ASP A 580 -3.02 49.69 -21.51
CA ASP A 580 -1.53 49.59 -21.58
C ASP A 580 -0.94 48.16 -21.59
N ILE A 581 -1.76 47.12 -21.81
CA ILE A 581 -1.32 45.72 -21.89
C ILE A 581 -1.62 45.13 -23.27
N LEU A 582 -1.09 45.74 -24.35
CA LEU A 582 -1.15 45.17 -25.69
C LEU A 582 -0.09 45.78 -26.64
N ASN A 583 1.20 45.44 -26.47
CA ASN A 583 2.23 45.56 -27.53
C ASN A 583 3.61 44.97 -27.13
N LYS A 584 3.85 43.68 -27.44
CA LYS A 584 5.15 43.09 -27.87
C LYS A 584 5.09 41.55 -27.96
N VAL A 585 4.85 41.05 -29.17
CA VAL A 585 5.24 39.69 -29.60
C VAL A 585 5.88 39.84 -30.98
N SER A 586 7.05 39.24 -31.20
CA SER A 586 7.61 39.05 -32.54
C SER A 586 8.62 37.90 -32.54
N THR A 587 8.58 37.09 -33.59
CA THR A 587 9.17 35.74 -33.67
C THR A 587 10.51 35.71 -34.39
N LYS A 588 11.33 34.67 -34.14
CA LYS A 588 12.06 33.94 -35.20
C LYS A 588 12.61 32.57 -34.77
N LYS A 589 12.44 31.57 -35.64
CA LYS A 589 13.06 30.23 -35.75
C LYS A 589 13.58 30.13 -37.22
N PRO A 590 14.33 29.10 -37.66
CA PRO A 590 15.28 28.21 -36.98
C PRO A 590 16.64 28.14 -37.73
N GLN A 591 17.58 27.28 -37.28
CA GLN A 591 18.50 26.59 -38.21
C GLN A 591 18.93 25.21 -37.69
N LEU A 592 19.44 24.35 -38.56
CA LEU A 592 19.43 22.89 -38.43
C LEU A 592 20.82 22.27 -38.66
N LEU A 593 21.24 21.32 -37.79
CA LEU A 593 22.32 20.36 -38.06
C LEU A 593 22.00 18.99 -37.44
N LEU A 594 22.34 17.92 -38.15
CA LEU A 594 22.31 16.51 -37.77
C LEU A 594 23.64 15.86 -38.29
N PRO A 595 23.90 14.56 -38.04
CA PRO A 595 24.40 14.05 -36.78
C PRO A 595 25.76 13.32 -36.93
N THR A 596 26.39 12.92 -35.83
CA THR A 596 27.55 12.00 -35.87
C THR A 596 27.35 10.82 -34.93
N VAL A 597 27.22 9.63 -35.50
CA VAL A 597 27.21 8.36 -34.78
C VAL A 597 28.65 7.97 -34.44
N ASN A 598 28.92 7.64 -33.18
CA ASN A 598 30.13 6.94 -32.77
C ASN A 598 29.73 5.66 -32.04
N ASN A 599 30.15 4.52 -32.57
CA ASN A 599 29.94 3.22 -31.94
C ASN A 599 30.87 3.07 -30.73
N ALA A 600 30.30 2.80 -29.55
CA ALA A 600 31.02 2.33 -28.38
C ALA A 600 30.11 1.36 -27.62
N ALA A 601 30.43 0.07 -27.66
CA ALA A 601 29.64 -0.96 -27.00
C ALA A 601 29.94 -1.01 -25.48
N PRO A 602 28.93 -1.01 -24.60
CA PRO A 602 29.07 -1.44 -23.22
C PRO A 602 28.90 -2.95 -23.12
N VAL A 603 29.92 -3.67 -22.63
CA VAL A 603 29.81 -5.10 -22.32
C VAL A 603 29.09 -5.27 -20.99
N ASN A 604 27.76 -5.43 -21.02
CA ASN A 604 26.92 -5.72 -19.86
C ASN A 604 26.51 -7.20 -19.84
N GLY A 605 27.50 -8.06 -19.56
CA GLY A 605 27.27 -9.48 -19.29
C GLY A 605 27.05 -9.75 -17.80
N SER A 606 26.35 -10.85 -17.47
CA SER A 606 26.43 -11.45 -16.13
C SER A 606 26.39 -12.99 -16.19
N ASN A 607 26.88 -13.63 -15.13
CA ASN A 607 26.84 -15.09 -14.98
C ASN A 607 25.40 -15.60 -15.03
N ALA A 608 25.15 -16.65 -15.81
CA ALA A 608 23.85 -17.31 -15.89
C ALA A 608 23.36 -17.80 -14.52
N LYS A 609 22.04 -17.77 -14.32
CA LYS A 609 21.42 -18.15 -13.04
C LYS A 609 21.23 -19.66 -12.95
N THR A 610 21.25 -20.16 -11.72
CA THR A 610 20.83 -21.54 -11.38
C THR A 610 19.81 -21.41 -10.26
N ILE A 611 18.54 -21.51 -10.63
CA ILE A 611 17.39 -21.40 -9.73
C ILE A 611 17.05 -22.81 -9.24
N CYS A 612 16.99 -23.04 -7.93
CA CYS A 612 16.82 -24.37 -7.35
C CYS A 612 15.57 -24.43 -6.47
N TYR A 613 14.58 -25.25 -6.83
CA TYR A 613 13.39 -25.45 -5.99
C TYR A 613 13.71 -26.44 -4.85
N TYR A 614 13.43 -25.98 -3.62
CA TYR A 614 13.47 -26.76 -2.38
C TYR A 614 12.03 -27.07 -1.96
N THR A 615 11.64 -28.34 -1.94
CA THR A 615 10.27 -28.74 -1.56
C THR A 615 10.16 -29.04 -0.07
N SER A 616 9.27 -28.35 0.65
CA SER A 616 9.15 -28.47 2.12
C SER A 616 8.78 -29.90 2.58
N TRP A 617 7.94 -30.59 1.81
CA TRP A 617 7.45 -31.94 2.12
C TRP A 617 8.49 -33.04 1.93
N SER A 618 9.62 -32.78 1.24
CA SER A 618 10.67 -33.78 1.03
C SER A 618 11.35 -34.28 2.32
N ALA A 619 11.26 -33.49 3.40
CA ALA A 619 11.68 -33.90 4.75
C ALA A 619 10.87 -35.07 5.34
N ASN A 620 9.71 -35.38 4.75
CA ASN A 620 8.80 -36.46 5.17
C ASN A 620 8.89 -37.72 4.29
N ARG A 621 9.62 -37.71 3.17
CA ARG A 621 9.84 -38.92 2.37
C ARG A 621 10.62 -39.98 3.17
N PRO A 622 10.41 -41.29 2.91
CA PRO A 622 11.17 -42.35 3.56
C PRO A 622 12.57 -42.52 2.93
N GLY A 623 13.46 -43.21 3.66
CA GLY A 623 14.70 -43.76 3.11
C GLY A 623 15.58 -42.77 2.34
N LEU A 624 15.98 -43.14 1.13
CA LEU A 624 16.86 -42.33 0.29
C LEU A 624 16.20 -41.06 -0.24
N GLY A 625 14.87 -40.97 -0.26
CA GLY A 625 14.16 -39.74 -0.67
C GLY A 625 14.08 -38.66 0.39
N ARG A 626 14.42 -38.93 1.66
CA ARG A 626 14.30 -37.95 2.76
C ARG A 626 15.30 -36.81 2.62
N PHE A 627 14.86 -35.61 2.29
CA PHE A 627 15.73 -34.45 2.01
C PHE A 627 15.56 -33.35 3.06
N THR A 628 16.66 -32.71 3.48
CA THR A 628 16.64 -31.69 4.55
C THR A 628 17.43 -30.43 4.15
N PRO A 629 17.21 -29.26 4.80
CA PRO A 629 17.96 -28.05 4.48
C PRO A 629 19.48 -28.26 4.55
N GLU A 630 19.95 -29.13 5.45
CA GLU A 630 21.37 -29.45 5.64
C GLU A 630 21.99 -30.21 4.47
N ASP A 631 21.19 -30.91 3.66
CA ASP A 631 21.64 -31.61 2.44
C ASP A 631 21.95 -30.65 1.28
N VAL A 632 21.34 -29.45 1.27
CA VAL A 632 21.43 -28.47 0.17
C VAL A 632 22.88 -28.01 -0.06
N ASN A 633 23.40 -28.27 -1.26
CA ASN A 633 24.69 -27.71 -1.68
C ASN A 633 24.53 -26.31 -2.28
N VAL A 634 24.82 -25.30 -1.47
CA VAL A 634 24.69 -23.86 -1.80
C VAL A 634 25.67 -23.35 -2.87
N GLU A 635 26.67 -24.13 -3.29
CA GLU A 635 27.62 -23.75 -4.35
C GLU A 635 27.06 -24.02 -5.76
N LEU A 636 26.10 -24.94 -5.87
CA LEU A 636 25.46 -25.34 -7.12
C LEU A 636 24.34 -24.37 -7.54
N CYS A 637 23.74 -23.66 -6.58
CA CYS A 637 22.60 -22.77 -6.80
C CYS A 637 23.01 -21.29 -6.66
N THR A 638 22.41 -20.41 -7.46
CA THR A 638 22.51 -18.95 -7.25
C THR A 638 21.27 -18.39 -6.56
N HIS A 639 20.11 -19.03 -6.77
CA HIS A 639 18.86 -18.73 -6.08
C HIS A 639 18.25 -20.05 -5.58
N LEU A 640 17.68 -20.03 -4.38
CA LEU A 640 16.93 -21.11 -3.75
C LEU A 640 15.47 -20.66 -3.64
N VAL A 641 14.54 -21.42 -4.21
CA VAL A 641 13.10 -21.15 -4.15
C VAL A 641 12.48 -22.11 -3.15
N TYR A 642 11.90 -21.57 -2.07
CA TYR A 642 11.20 -22.34 -1.06
C TYR A 642 9.78 -22.64 -1.55
N ALA A 643 9.54 -23.90 -1.92
CA ALA A 643 8.27 -24.41 -2.43
C ALA A 643 7.55 -25.21 -1.34
N PHE A 644 6.38 -24.82 -0.83
CA PHE A 644 5.63 -23.59 -1.10
C PHE A 644 5.16 -22.94 0.20
N GLY A 645 5.02 -21.61 0.20
CA GLY A 645 4.17 -20.91 1.16
C GLY A 645 2.69 -21.07 0.80
N ALA A 646 1.83 -21.01 1.81
CA ALA A 646 0.38 -21.09 1.63
C ALA A 646 -0.27 -19.70 1.49
N LEU A 647 -1.37 -19.63 0.75
CA LEU A 647 -2.27 -18.48 0.75
C LEU A 647 -3.41 -18.74 1.74
N LYS A 648 -3.28 -18.26 2.97
CA LYS A 648 -4.27 -18.42 4.05
C LYS A 648 -4.98 -17.11 4.33
N ASP A 649 -6.31 -17.10 4.32
CA ASP A 649 -7.13 -15.90 4.53
C ASP A 649 -6.71 -14.74 3.61
N TYR A 650 -6.36 -15.08 2.36
CA TYR A 650 -5.79 -14.20 1.32
C TYR A 650 -4.46 -13.52 1.67
N ARG A 651 -3.66 -14.13 2.57
CA ARG A 651 -2.34 -13.66 3.02
C ARG A 651 -1.27 -14.74 2.89
N LEU A 652 0.01 -14.34 2.84
CA LEU A 652 1.13 -15.28 2.89
C LEU A 652 1.19 -16.00 4.24
N SER A 653 1.53 -17.29 4.21
CA SER A 653 1.88 -18.09 5.38
C SER A 653 3.01 -19.07 5.06
N LEU A 654 3.80 -19.45 6.08
CA LEU A 654 4.80 -20.52 5.99
C LEU A 654 4.25 -21.88 6.41
N VAL A 655 2.98 -21.96 6.83
CA VAL A 655 2.36 -23.21 7.30
C VAL A 655 1.33 -23.66 6.28
N GLY A 656 1.45 -24.91 5.83
CA GLY A 656 0.58 -25.51 4.81
C GLY A 656 -0.89 -25.54 5.21
N GLY A 657 -1.77 -25.17 4.29
CA GLY A 657 -3.23 -25.23 4.50
C GLY A 657 -3.80 -26.67 4.45
N ASP A 658 -3.04 -27.63 3.94
CA ASP A 658 -3.54 -28.93 3.51
C ASP A 658 -3.55 -30.02 4.59
N GLY A 659 -4.17 -29.68 5.72
CA GLY A 659 -4.97 -30.64 6.47
C GLY A 659 -6.25 -30.99 5.71
N ALA A 660 -6.12 -31.63 4.53
CA ALA A 660 -7.19 -31.76 3.52
C ALA A 660 -8.54 -32.18 4.12
N VAL A 661 -9.58 -31.37 3.90
CA VAL A 661 -10.89 -31.50 4.56
C VAL A 661 -11.64 -32.74 4.05
N LYS A 662 -11.37 -33.89 4.65
CA LYS A 662 -12.25 -35.07 4.59
C LYS A 662 -13.51 -34.80 5.41
N GLN A 663 -14.44 -34.10 4.77
CA GLN A 663 -15.78 -33.82 5.27
C GLN A 663 -16.50 -35.13 5.61
N SER A 664 -16.52 -35.49 6.89
CA SER A 664 -17.30 -36.61 7.42
C SER A 664 -18.15 -36.11 8.58
N VAL A 665 -19.46 -36.24 8.43
CA VAL A 665 -20.44 -35.85 9.44
C VAL A 665 -20.76 -37.06 10.29
N ASP A 666 -20.43 -37.02 11.59
CA ASP A 666 -21.27 -37.63 12.62
C ASP A 666 -21.09 -36.95 13.98
N SER A 667 -22.00 -37.25 14.92
CA SER A 667 -22.20 -36.54 16.17
C SER A 667 -21.85 -37.37 17.41
N GLY A 668 -21.32 -36.70 18.43
CA GLY A 668 -21.62 -37.05 19.82
C GLY A 668 -20.61 -37.89 20.63
N ASN A 669 -20.01 -37.21 21.60
CA ASN A 669 -19.89 -37.67 22.99
C ASN A 669 -19.23 -39.05 23.28
N ARG A 670 -17.91 -39.03 23.59
CA ARG A 670 -17.30 -39.98 24.54
C ARG A 670 -16.07 -39.37 25.25
N LYS A 671 -15.77 -39.91 26.44
CA LYS A 671 -14.72 -39.42 27.36
C LYS A 671 -13.30 -39.81 26.90
N PRO A 672 -12.26 -39.04 27.25
CA PRO A 672 -10.88 -39.32 26.82
C PRO A 672 -10.28 -40.59 27.43
N ARG A 673 -9.41 -41.24 26.68
CA ARG A 673 -8.44 -42.25 27.13
C ARG A 673 -7.06 -41.95 26.55
N GLN A 674 -6.02 -42.41 27.23
CA GLN A 674 -4.62 -42.00 26.99
C GLN A 674 -3.98 -42.65 25.74
N ARG A 675 -2.89 -42.00 25.28
CA ARG A 675 -1.85 -42.51 24.36
C ARG A 675 -2.24 -42.78 22.91
N ALA A 676 -2.21 -41.72 22.11
CA ALA A 676 -1.37 -41.69 20.90
C ALA A 676 -0.69 -40.31 20.85
N SER A 677 0.63 -40.27 20.63
CA SER A 677 1.38 -39.01 20.51
C SER A 677 1.59 -38.69 19.04
N VAL A 678 0.83 -37.72 18.53
CA VAL A 678 1.04 -37.12 17.20
C VAL A 678 1.39 -35.65 17.44
N ALA A 679 2.54 -35.21 16.95
CA ALA A 679 3.00 -33.84 17.04
C ALA A 679 3.12 -33.27 15.62
N VAL A 680 2.19 -32.38 15.24
CA VAL A 680 2.18 -31.68 13.96
C VAL A 680 1.65 -30.27 14.21
N GLU A 681 2.57 -29.32 14.42
CA GLU A 681 2.26 -27.87 14.49
C GLU A 681 3.54 -26.98 14.48
N GLY A 682 4.74 -27.54 14.67
CA GLY A 682 6.00 -26.76 14.78
C GLY A 682 7.07 -26.99 13.71
N ASP A 683 6.88 -27.92 12.75
CA ASP A 683 7.97 -28.43 11.91
C ASP A 683 8.33 -27.52 10.73
N GLU A 684 7.35 -26.92 10.04
CA GLU A 684 7.61 -26.06 8.86
C GLU A 684 8.33 -24.75 9.22
N LEU A 685 8.08 -24.20 10.41
CA LEU A 685 8.78 -23.01 10.93
C LEU A 685 10.26 -23.32 11.27
N ASP A 686 10.56 -24.53 11.75
CA ASP A 686 11.94 -25.00 11.95
C ASP A 686 12.67 -25.17 10.61
N VAL A 687 12.02 -25.80 9.62
CA VAL A 687 12.57 -25.97 8.26
C VAL A 687 12.87 -24.62 7.62
N HIS A 688 11.99 -23.61 7.74
CA HIS A 688 12.28 -22.26 7.25
C HIS A 688 13.49 -21.61 7.95
N ALA A 689 13.57 -21.69 9.28
CA ALA A 689 14.69 -21.14 10.03
C ALA A 689 16.03 -21.78 9.62
N ARG A 690 16.03 -23.10 9.41
CA ARG A 690 17.19 -23.87 8.92
C ARG A 690 17.57 -23.51 7.49
N ILE A 691 16.61 -23.29 6.58
CA ILE A 691 16.86 -22.78 5.22
C ILE A 691 17.59 -21.42 5.26
N GLN A 692 17.26 -20.52 6.19
CA GLN A 692 17.95 -19.23 6.32
C GLN A 692 19.43 -19.37 6.72
N THR A 693 19.80 -20.41 7.49
CA THR A 693 21.22 -20.67 7.86
C THR A 693 22.11 -20.98 6.66
N LEU A 694 21.54 -21.35 5.50
CA LEU A 694 22.32 -21.61 4.29
C LEU A 694 23.09 -20.37 3.80
N ARG A 695 22.66 -19.16 4.18
CA ARG A 695 23.38 -17.91 3.94
C ARG A 695 24.74 -17.83 4.67
N GLU A 696 24.93 -18.59 5.75
CA GLU A 696 26.23 -18.69 6.45
C GLU A 696 27.28 -19.43 5.60
N LYS A 697 26.83 -20.35 4.75
CA LYS A 697 27.67 -21.11 3.80
C LYS A 697 27.88 -20.33 2.49
N ASN A 698 26.87 -19.59 2.02
CA ASN A 698 26.93 -18.75 0.83
C ASN A 698 26.14 -17.44 1.04
N PRO A 699 26.81 -16.32 1.41
CA PRO A 699 26.13 -15.04 1.67
C PRO A 699 25.46 -14.40 0.45
N ASP A 700 25.88 -14.75 -0.77
CA ASP A 700 25.30 -14.22 -2.01
C ASP A 700 24.02 -14.96 -2.43
N LEU A 701 23.76 -16.15 -1.85
CA LEU A 701 22.58 -16.97 -2.14
C LEU A 701 21.27 -16.18 -1.90
N LYS A 702 20.42 -16.15 -2.92
CA LYS A 702 19.09 -15.52 -2.84
C LYS A 702 18.03 -16.55 -2.46
N ILE A 703 17.27 -16.28 -1.41
CA ILE A 703 16.20 -17.18 -0.94
C ILE A 703 14.85 -16.52 -1.25
N ILE A 704 14.12 -17.09 -2.18
CA ILE A 704 12.82 -16.63 -2.69
C ILE A 704 11.73 -17.54 -2.11
N LEU A 705 10.56 -16.99 -1.76
CA LEU A 705 9.38 -17.78 -1.40
C LEU A 705 8.52 -18.01 -2.64
N ALA A 706 8.19 -19.26 -2.97
CA ALA A 706 7.15 -19.54 -3.96
C ALA A 706 5.78 -19.68 -3.28
N ILE A 707 4.72 -19.27 -3.97
CA ILE A 707 3.33 -19.55 -3.59
C ILE A 707 2.53 -20.12 -4.76
N GLY A 708 1.63 -21.06 -4.47
CA GLY A 708 0.81 -21.72 -5.46
C GLY A 708 1.28 -23.15 -5.74
N GLY A 709 1.55 -23.44 -7.01
CA GLY A 709 1.88 -24.78 -7.50
C GLY A 709 0.67 -25.70 -7.61
N TRP A 710 0.87 -26.84 -8.27
CA TRP A 710 -0.15 -27.78 -8.74
C TRP A 710 -1.20 -28.18 -7.70
N ALA A 711 -0.78 -28.40 -6.45
CA ALA A 711 -1.67 -28.81 -5.36
C ALA A 711 -2.69 -27.72 -4.96
N VAL A 712 -2.29 -26.45 -5.07
CA VAL A 712 -3.12 -25.27 -4.74
C VAL A 712 -3.95 -24.86 -5.98
N GLY A 713 -3.31 -24.87 -7.14
CA GLY A 713 -3.91 -24.56 -8.44
C GLY A 713 -4.51 -23.15 -8.55
N SER A 714 -5.29 -22.93 -9.60
CA SER A 714 -5.82 -21.60 -9.96
C SER A 714 -6.88 -21.01 -9.01
N GLY A 715 -7.49 -21.81 -8.14
CA GLY A 715 -8.66 -21.41 -7.34
C GLY A 715 -8.38 -20.24 -6.38
N PRO A 716 -7.42 -20.38 -5.44
CA PRO A 716 -7.14 -19.33 -4.46
C PRO A 716 -6.64 -18.02 -5.10
N PHE A 717 -5.91 -18.08 -6.22
CA PHE A 717 -5.52 -16.88 -6.97
C PHE A 717 -6.68 -16.15 -7.64
N LYS A 718 -7.67 -16.88 -8.18
CA LYS A 718 -8.93 -16.29 -8.68
C LYS A 718 -9.68 -15.58 -7.56
N GLU A 719 -9.81 -16.20 -6.39
CA GLU A 719 -10.46 -15.55 -5.24
C GLU A 719 -9.70 -14.32 -4.75
N LEU A 720 -8.37 -14.39 -4.66
CA LEU A 720 -7.49 -13.29 -4.30
C LEU A 720 -7.67 -12.08 -5.23
N THR A 721 -7.66 -12.32 -6.54
CA THR A 721 -7.70 -11.27 -7.57
C THR A 721 -9.11 -10.79 -7.93
N SER A 722 -10.16 -11.54 -7.57
CA SER A 722 -11.57 -11.15 -7.77
C SER A 722 -11.99 -9.83 -7.09
N ASN A 723 -11.20 -9.35 -6.13
CA ASN A 723 -11.40 -8.07 -5.46
C ASN A 723 -10.07 -7.29 -5.40
N ILE A 724 -10.02 -6.10 -6.00
CA ILE A 724 -8.82 -5.26 -6.06
C ILE A 724 -8.31 -4.82 -4.68
N PHE A 725 -9.20 -4.63 -3.69
CA PHE A 725 -8.81 -4.29 -2.33
C PHE A 725 -8.09 -5.46 -1.64
N ARG A 726 -8.64 -6.67 -1.78
CA ARG A 726 -8.05 -7.92 -1.30
C ARG A 726 -6.69 -8.19 -1.95
N MET A 727 -6.58 -7.98 -3.26
CA MET A 727 -5.32 -8.07 -4.00
C MET A 727 -4.28 -7.06 -3.50
N ASN A 728 -4.67 -5.80 -3.28
CA ASN A 728 -3.75 -4.75 -2.78
C ASN A 728 -3.35 -4.97 -1.31
N GLN A 729 -4.27 -5.47 -0.48
CA GLN A 729 -4.00 -5.89 0.91
C GLN A 729 -2.97 -7.03 0.94
N PHE A 730 -3.13 -8.04 0.06
CA PHE A 730 -2.14 -9.10 -0.12
C PHE A 730 -0.78 -8.57 -0.57
N VAL A 731 -0.73 -7.66 -1.55
CA VAL A 731 0.52 -7.04 -2.03
C VAL A 731 1.26 -6.32 -0.90
N TYR A 732 0.52 -5.60 -0.06
CA TYR A 732 1.06 -4.94 1.13
C TYR A 732 1.55 -5.94 2.18
N ASP A 733 0.69 -6.85 2.61
CA ASP A 733 1.00 -7.85 3.65
C ASP A 733 2.15 -8.77 3.21
N SER A 734 2.23 -9.12 1.93
CA SER A 734 3.34 -9.88 1.34
C SER A 734 4.67 -9.15 1.51
N THR A 735 4.68 -7.84 1.27
CA THR A 735 5.90 -7.04 1.37
C THR A 735 6.42 -7.01 2.81
N GLU A 736 5.55 -6.85 3.81
CA GLU A 736 5.96 -6.93 5.21
C GLU A 736 6.38 -8.36 5.62
N PHE A 737 5.64 -9.38 5.18
CA PHE A 737 5.90 -10.78 5.48
C PHE A 737 7.26 -11.26 4.94
N LEU A 738 7.61 -10.91 3.71
CA LEU A 738 8.88 -11.28 3.09
C LEU A 738 10.07 -10.63 3.83
N ARG A 739 9.92 -9.39 4.29
CA ARG A 739 10.91 -8.71 5.13
C ARG A 739 11.01 -9.33 6.53
N ALA A 740 9.89 -9.65 7.16
CA ALA A 740 9.86 -10.27 8.49
C ALA A 740 10.50 -11.67 8.51
N ASN A 741 10.34 -12.44 7.43
CA ASN A 741 10.89 -13.81 7.28
C ASN A 741 12.16 -13.86 6.42
N ASN A 742 12.87 -12.73 6.25
CA ASN A 742 14.18 -12.63 5.59
C ASN A 742 14.26 -13.28 4.18
N PHE A 743 13.24 -13.11 3.35
CA PHE A 743 13.28 -13.51 1.94
C PHE A 743 13.86 -12.39 1.05
N ASP A 744 14.58 -12.77 -0.01
CA ASP A 744 15.03 -11.86 -1.06
C ASP A 744 13.93 -11.56 -2.11
N GLY A 745 12.82 -12.31 -2.14
CA GLY A 745 11.75 -12.11 -3.12
C GLY A 745 10.60 -13.12 -3.06
N LEU A 746 9.67 -12.98 -4.02
CA LEU A 746 8.46 -13.80 -4.19
C LEU A 746 8.39 -14.38 -5.61
N ASP A 747 8.05 -15.66 -5.71
CA ASP A 747 7.76 -16.39 -6.94
C ASP A 747 6.26 -16.72 -7.00
N ILE A 748 5.61 -16.36 -8.11
CA ILE A 748 4.17 -16.58 -8.31
C ILE A 748 3.97 -17.80 -9.20
N ASP A 749 3.51 -18.90 -8.62
CA ASP A 749 3.26 -20.17 -9.30
C ASP A 749 1.74 -20.41 -9.45
N TRP A 750 1.11 -19.60 -10.30
CA TRP A 750 -0.32 -19.73 -10.59
C TRP A 750 -0.51 -20.78 -11.68
N GLU A 751 -0.89 -22.00 -11.31
CA GLU A 751 -1.22 -23.11 -12.22
C GLU A 751 -2.74 -23.27 -12.45
N TYR A 752 -3.36 -22.79 -13.52
CA TYR A 752 -2.89 -21.82 -14.51
C TYR A 752 -3.95 -20.74 -14.71
N PRO A 753 -3.59 -19.48 -14.98
CA PRO A 753 -4.54 -18.48 -15.45
C PRO A 753 -5.10 -18.92 -16.82
N ARG A 754 -6.42 -18.88 -16.99
CA ARG A 754 -7.11 -19.30 -18.22
C ARG A 754 -8.31 -18.40 -18.53
N GLY A 755 -8.21 -17.64 -19.61
CA GLY A 755 -9.24 -16.71 -20.08
C GLY A 755 -8.85 -15.25 -19.87
N ALA A 756 -9.61 -14.33 -20.45
CA ALA A 756 -9.30 -12.90 -20.47
C ALA A 756 -9.20 -12.30 -19.06
N ASP A 757 -10.11 -12.67 -18.16
CA ASP A 757 -10.20 -12.13 -16.80
C ASP A 757 -9.02 -12.60 -15.94
N ASP A 758 -8.69 -13.90 -15.99
CA ASP A 758 -7.52 -14.48 -15.34
C ASP A 758 -6.22 -13.84 -15.84
N ARG A 759 -6.07 -13.66 -17.16
CA ARG A 759 -4.88 -13.06 -17.78
C ARG A 759 -4.67 -11.62 -17.34
N ALA A 760 -5.74 -10.82 -17.31
CA ALA A 760 -5.69 -9.46 -16.78
C ALA A 760 -5.39 -9.44 -15.27
N SER A 761 -5.94 -10.38 -14.52
CA SER A 761 -5.75 -10.51 -13.07
C SER A 761 -4.32 -10.91 -12.69
N PHE A 762 -3.72 -11.86 -13.41
CA PHE A 762 -2.31 -12.24 -13.26
C PHE A 762 -1.39 -11.05 -13.53
N LEU A 763 -1.60 -10.33 -14.64
CA LEU A 763 -0.83 -9.14 -14.97
C LEU A 763 -0.96 -8.04 -13.90
N ASN A 764 -2.18 -7.77 -13.41
CA ASN A 764 -2.42 -6.78 -12.36
C ASN A 764 -1.73 -7.14 -11.04
N LEU A 765 -1.78 -8.41 -10.62
CA LEU A 765 -1.10 -8.91 -9.43
C LEU A 765 0.42 -8.73 -9.53
N ILE A 766 1.02 -9.19 -10.63
CA ILE A 766 2.47 -9.06 -10.90
C ILE A 766 2.90 -7.59 -10.95
N LYS A 767 2.09 -6.72 -11.58
CA LYS A 767 2.34 -5.29 -11.68
C LYS A 767 2.30 -4.58 -10.33
N GLU A 768 1.28 -4.81 -9.51
CA GLU A 768 1.17 -4.18 -8.19
C GLU A 768 2.23 -4.71 -7.22
N LEU A 769 2.59 -6.00 -7.28
CA LEU A 769 3.75 -6.55 -6.55
C LEU A 769 5.06 -5.82 -6.94
N ARG A 770 5.37 -5.64 -8.23
CA ARG A 770 6.58 -4.93 -8.64
C ARG A 770 6.58 -3.46 -8.21
N LEU A 771 5.44 -2.77 -8.33
CA LEU A 771 5.28 -1.38 -7.89
C LEU A 771 5.44 -1.23 -6.37
N ALA A 772 4.95 -2.19 -5.59
CA ALA A 772 5.16 -2.25 -4.15
C ALA A 772 6.64 -2.48 -3.80
N PHE A 773 7.30 -3.44 -4.44
CA PHE A 773 8.70 -3.78 -4.15
C PHE A 773 9.69 -2.65 -4.53
N GLU A 774 9.51 -1.98 -5.68
CA GLU A 774 10.30 -0.78 -6.01
C GLU A 774 9.99 0.38 -5.04
N GLY A 775 8.71 0.60 -4.72
CA GLY A 775 8.28 1.64 -3.79
C GLY A 775 8.84 1.45 -2.38
N GLU A 776 8.88 0.20 -1.88
CA GLU A 776 9.48 -0.16 -0.59
C GLU A 776 11.00 0.03 -0.62
N SER A 777 11.68 -0.43 -1.67
CA SER A 777 13.12 -0.26 -1.87
C SER A 777 13.54 1.21 -1.80
N VAL A 778 12.78 2.10 -2.48
CA VAL A 778 13.03 3.55 -2.47
C VAL A 778 12.68 4.19 -1.12
N THR A 779 11.52 3.84 -0.53
CA THR A 779 11.03 4.45 0.72
C THR A 779 11.92 4.08 1.91
N ASN A 780 12.25 2.79 2.05
CA ASN A 780 13.04 2.26 3.18
C ASN A 780 14.55 2.24 2.92
N LYS A 781 15.00 2.52 1.68
CA LYS A 781 16.41 2.53 1.25
C LYS A 781 17.10 1.16 1.40
N VAL A 782 16.36 0.09 1.09
CA VAL A 782 16.80 -1.32 1.17
C VAL A 782 16.89 -1.96 -0.22
N PRO A 783 17.65 -3.06 -0.40
CA PRO A 783 17.67 -3.82 -1.66
C PRO A 783 16.27 -4.34 -2.01
N ARG A 784 15.81 -4.06 -3.23
CA ARG A 784 14.48 -4.46 -3.72
C ARG A 784 14.25 -5.98 -3.62
N LEU A 785 13.05 -6.38 -3.22
CA LEU A 785 12.58 -7.77 -3.32
C LEU A 785 12.46 -8.21 -4.79
N LEU A 786 13.00 -9.39 -5.10
CA LEU A 786 12.84 -10.02 -6.41
C LEU A 786 11.38 -10.42 -6.63
N LEU A 787 10.93 -10.35 -7.89
CA LEU A 787 9.63 -10.87 -8.32
C LEU A 787 9.82 -11.78 -9.52
N THR A 788 9.44 -13.05 -9.37
CA THR A 788 9.53 -14.08 -10.42
C THR A 788 8.20 -14.80 -10.57
N ALA A 789 8.07 -15.62 -11.61
CA ALA A 789 6.92 -16.50 -11.76
C ALA A 789 7.33 -17.83 -12.42
N ALA A 790 6.77 -18.92 -11.92
CA ALA A 790 6.75 -20.19 -12.62
C ALA A 790 5.64 -20.16 -13.68
N VAL A 791 5.96 -20.60 -14.91
CA VAL A 791 5.08 -20.44 -16.08
C VAL A 791 5.17 -21.65 -17.04
N PRO A 792 4.09 -21.98 -17.76
CA PRO A 792 4.05 -23.18 -18.60
C PRO A 792 4.85 -23.05 -19.89
N ALA A 793 5.30 -24.18 -20.42
CA ALA A 793 5.88 -24.29 -21.77
C ALA A 793 4.84 -24.58 -22.88
N SER A 794 3.59 -24.95 -22.55
CA SER A 794 2.53 -25.20 -23.54
C SER A 794 2.08 -23.90 -24.23
N PRO A 795 2.12 -23.79 -25.57
CA PRO A 795 1.66 -22.60 -26.28
C PRO A 795 0.17 -22.32 -26.09
N GLU A 796 -0.65 -23.36 -25.92
CA GLU A 796 -2.07 -23.24 -25.62
C GLU A 796 -2.32 -22.65 -24.22
N ALA A 797 -1.49 -22.98 -23.22
CA ALA A 797 -1.55 -22.39 -21.89
C ALA A 797 -1.01 -20.95 -21.85
N ILE A 798 0.10 -20.68 -22.54
CA ILE A 798 0.69 -19.33 -22.65
C ILE A 798 -0.33 -18.35 -23.25
N ALA A 799 -0.91 -18.69 -24.41
CA ALA A 799 -1.88 -17.85 -25.11
C ALA A 799 -3.20 -17.63 -24.34
N ALA A 800 -3.62 -18.61 -23.53
CA ALA A 800 -4.83 -18.53 -22.72
C ALA A 800 -4.66 -17.72 -21.42
N GLY A 801 -3.45 -17.65 -20.86
CA GLY A 801 -3.20 -17.18 -19.51
C GLY A 801 -2.35 -15.91 -19.36
N TYR A 802 -1.53 -15.55 -20.35
CA TYR A 802 -0.45 -14.58 -20.16
C TYR A 802 -0.42 -13.49 -21.23
N ASP A 803 -0.12 -12.26 -20.82
CA ASP A 803 0.20 -11.13 -21.70
C ASP A 803 1.72 -10.92 -21.65
N VAL A 804 2.43 -11.64 -22.53
CA VAL A 804 3.89 -11.80 -22.44
C VAL A 804 4.65 -10.45 -22.48
N PRO A 805 4.38 -9.53 -23.43
CA PRO A 805 5.07 -8.24 -23.48
C PRO A 805 4.86 -7.35 -22.24
N GLU A 806 3.72 -7.45 -21.57
CA GLU A 806 3.45 -6.69 -20.34
C GLU A 806 4.04 -7.36 -19.10
N VAL A 807 3.90 -8.68 -18.93
CA VAL A 807 4.42 -9.41 -17.76
C VAL A 807 5.94 -9.26 -17.62
N VAL A 808 6.70 -9.36 -18.71
CA VAL A 808 8.17 -9.30 -18.69
C VAL A 808 8.75 -7.93 -18.33
N LYS A 809 7.94 -6.87 -18.30
CA LYS A 809 8.32 -5.56 -17.74
C LYS A 809 8.47 -5.62 -16.22
N TYR A 810 7.67 -6.45 -15.55
CA TYR A 810 7.49 -6.39 -14.09
C TYR A 810 8.25 -7.50 -13.34
N VAL A 811 8.34 -8.71 -13.91
CA VAL A 811 9.17 -9.79 -13.34
C VAL A 811 10.65 -9.59 -13.63
N ASP A 812 11.51 -10.10 -12.76
CA ASP A 812 12.97 -10.13 -12.94
C ASP A 812 13.39 -11.26 -13.88
N PHE A 813 12.74 -12.42 -13.78
CA PHE A 813 12.85 -13.54 -14.71
C PHE A 813 11.64 -14.48 -14.60
N LEU A 814 11.46 -15.33 -15.61
CA LEU A 814 10.44 -16.36 -15.69
C LEU A 814 11.08 -17.75 -15.57
N ASN A 815 10.52 -18.58 -14.69
CA ASN A 815 10.88 -19.97 -14.49
C ASN A 815 10.00 -20.83 -15.41
N VAL A 816 10.44 -21.08 -16.66
CA VAL A 816 9.61 -21.78 -17.65
C VAL A 816 9.70 -23.28 -17.44
N MET A 817 8.57 -23.91 -17.14
CA MET A 817 8.45 -25.35 -16.89
C MET A 817 8.53 -26.14 -18.21
N THR A 818 9.74 -26.29 -18.74
CA THR A 818 10.06 -27.07 -19.95
C THR A 818 10.23 -28.57 -19.66
N TYR A 819 9.25 -29.14 -18.96
CA TYR A 819 9.11 -30.55 -18.61
C TYR A 819 7.61 -30.88 -18.45
N ASP A 820 7.27 -32.12 -18.08
CA ASP A 820 5.89 -32.63 -18.06
C ASP A 820 5.16 -32.46 -19.41
N PHE A 821 5.91 -32.51 -20.50
CA PHE A 821 5.38 -32.49 -21.86
C PHE A 821 4.58 -33.75 -22.20
N HIS A 822 5.02 -34.89 -21.67
CA HIS A 822 4.39 -36.19 -21.81
C HIS A 822 4.37 -36.93 -20.48
N GLY A 823 3.34 -37.74 -20.25
CA GLY A 823 3.13 -38.48 -19.01
C GLY A 823 1.90 -39.38 -19.08
N HIS A 824 1.65 -40.14 -18.02
CA HIS A 824 0.68 -41.25 -18.02
C HIS A 824 -0.81 -40.87 -18.24
N TRP A 825 -1.11 -39.57 -18.34
CA TRP A 825 -2.40 -39.07 -18.82
C TRP A 825 -2.62 -39.30 -20.32
N GLU A 826 -1.55 -39.62 -21.06
CA GLU A 826 -1.59 -40.05 -22.46
C GLU A 826 -1.67 -41.58 -22.60
N GLY A 827 -2.37 -42.06 -23.62
CA GLY A 827 -2.46 -43.50 -23.96
C GLY A 827 -1.23 -44.06 -24.68
N GLN A 828 -0.11 -43.36 -24.64
CA GLN A 828 1.15 -43.70 -25.31
C GLN A 828 2.34 -43.17 -24.52
N VAL A 829 3.49 -43.83 -24.60
CA VAL A 829 4.72 -43.37 -23.94
C VAL A 829 5.28 -42.14 -24.66
N GLY A 830 5.83 -41.22 -23.87
CA GLY A 830 6.45 -40.00 -24.36
C GLY A 830 7.46 -39.47 -23.35
N HIS A 831 8.47 -38.76 -23.84
CA HIS A 831 9.56 -38.28 -22.99
C HIS A 831 9.14 -37.08 -22.13
N ASN A 832 9.59 -37.02 -20.87
CA ASN A 832 9.25 -35.94 -19.91
C ASN A 832 9.61 -34.54 -20.46
N SER A 833 10.83 -34.40 -20.98
CA SER A 833 11.51 -33.12 -21.25
C SER A 833 12.29 -33.09 -22.59
N PRO A 834 11.78 -33.60 -23.72
CA PRO A 834 12.55 -33.69 -24.97
C PRO A 834 13.05 -32.32 -25.44
N LEU A 835 14.31 -32.24 -25.89
CA LEU A 835 14.87 -30.96 -26.35
C LEU A 835 14.26 -30.55 -27.70
N PHE A 836 14.26 -31.48 -28.65
CA PHE A 836 13.71 -31.34 -29.99
C PHE A 836 12.61 -32.38 -30.26
N PRO A 837 11.75 -32.20 -31.28
CA PRO A 837 10.68 -33.13 -31.60
C PRO A 837 11.15 -34.24 -32.56
N LEU A 838 10.44 -35.37 -32.56
CA LEU A 838 10.63 -36.41 -33.58
C LEU A 838 10.19 -35.90 -34.96
N GLU A 839 10.88 -36.34 -36.03
CA GLU A 839 10.47 -36.08 -37.42
C GLU A 839 9.11 -36.74 -37.72
N THR A 840 8.76 -37.84 -37.07
CA THR A 840 7.47 -38.50 -37.20
C THR A 840 6.33 -37.85 -36.38
N ALA A 841 6.64 -36.93 -35.46
CA ALA A 841 5.65 -36.39 -34.52
C ALA A 841 4.57 -35.53 -35.18
N ALA A 842 3.35 -35.61 -34.63
CA ALA A 842 2.20 -34.80 -35.06
C ALA A 842 2.42 -33.30 -34.79
N SER A 843 1.70 -32.43 -35.52
CA SER A 843 1.88 -30.97 -35.47
C SER A 843 1.59 -30.29 -34.13
N HIS A 844 0.96 -30.99 -33.17
CA HIS A 844 0.83 -30.54 -31.78
C HIS A 844 2.00 -31.06 -30.93
N GLN A 845 2.34 -32.36 -31.00
CA GLN A 845 3.48 -32.95 -30.28
C GLN A 845 4.82 -32.31 -30.67
N ARG A 846 4.97 -31.85 -31.92
CA ARG A 846 6.13 -31.04 -32.37
C ARG A 846 6.34 -29.72 -31.61
N LYS A 847 5.39 -29.30 -30.76
CA LYS A 847 5.49 -28.12 -29.88
C LYS A 847 5.80 -28.46 -28.42
N LEU A 848 5.75 -29.73 -28.03
CA LEU A 848 5.87 -30.18 -26.65
C LEU A 848 7.35 -30.52 -26.35
N THR A 849 8.22 -29.51 -26.49
CA THR A 849 9.68 -29.66 -26.35
C THR A 849 10.30 -28.45 -25.67
N VAL A 850 11.48 -28.61 -25.08
CA VAL A 850 12.25 -27.52 -24.45
C VAL A 850 12.51 -26.40 -25.45
N ASP A 851 12.94 -26.75 -26.67
CA ASP A 851 13.25 -25.77 -27.72
C ASP A 851 12.02 -24.94 -28.12
N TYR A 852 10.88 -25.60 -28.40
CA TYR A 852 9.67 -24.90 -28.79
C TYR A 852 9.11 -24.05 -27.65
N GLY A 853 8.98 -24.62 -26.44
CA GLY A 853 8.39 -23.95 -25.28
C GLY A 853 9.13 -22.67 -24.92
N ALA A 854 10.46 -22.71 -24.84
CA ALA A 854 11.27 -21.54 -24.54
C ALA A 854 11.26 -20.50 -25.69
N ARG A 855 11.32 -20.95 -26.95
CA ARG A 855 11.28 -20.05 -28.11
C ARG A 855 9.91 -19.41 -28.31
N GLU A 856 8.81 -20.05 -27.91
CA GLU A 856 7.48 -19.45 -27.98
C GLU A 856 7.35 -18.24 -27.04
N TRP A 857 7.89 -18.30 -25.82
CA TRP A 857 7.97 -17.13 -24.92
C TRP A 857 8.75 -15.98 -25.58
N VAL A 858 9.91 -16.25 -26.19
CA VAL A 858 10.71 -15.22 -26.87
C VAL A 858 9.98 -14.65 -28.09
N LYS A 859 9.36 -15.51 -28.89
CA LYS A 859 8.52 -15.15 -30.05
C LYS A 859 7.30 -14.29 -29.68
N LEU A 860 6.79 -14.43 -28.47
CA LEU A 860 5.72 -13.60 -27.90
C LEU A 860 6.23 -12.33 -27.20
N GLY A 861 7.54 -12.07 -27.22
CA GLY A 861 8.14 -10.81 -26.75
C GLY A 861 8.94 -10.90 -25.45
N ALA A 862 9.18 -12.09 -24.89
CA ALA A 862 10.03 -12.24 -23.71
C ALA A 862 11.53 -12.08 -24.07
N PRO A 863 12.32 -11.33 -23.28
CA PRO A 863 13.77 -11.30 -23.42
C PRO A 863 14.38 -12.67 -23.07
N ALA A 864 15.29 -13.19 -23.90
CA ALA A 864 15.92 -14.49 -23.65
C ALA A 864 16.72 -14.48 -22.33
N GLU A 865 17.37 -13.37 -22.01
CA GLU A 865 18.08 -13.13 -20.75
C GLU A 865 17.19 -13.20 -19.49
N LYS A 866 15.86 -13.12 -19.65
CA LYS A 866 14.86 -13.27 -18.58
C LYS A 866 14.22 -14.67 -18.51
N ILE A 867 14.53 -15.57 -19.44
CA ILE A 867 14.01 -16.95 -19.42
C ILE A 867 14.98 -17.88 -18.69
N MET A 868 14.47 -18.59 -17.68
CA MET A 868 15.16 -19.71 -17.03
C MET A 868 14.55 -21.02 -17.52
N ILE A 869 15.39 -21.89 -18.11
CA ILE A 869 14.98 -23.16 -18.70
C ILE A 869 14.76 -24.21 -17.60
N GLY A 870 13.54 -24.73 -17.49
CA GLY A 870 13.18 -25.80 -16.57
C GLY A 870 13.85 -27.13 -16.93
N MET A 871 14.60 -27.69 -15.98
CA MET A 871 15.28 -28.97 -16.06
C MET A 871 14.77 -29.87 -14.93
N PRO A 872 14.08 -30.98 -15.25
CA PRO A 872 13.59 -31.91 -14.26
C PRO A 872 14.73 -32.78 -13.73
N THR A 873 14.67 -33.13 -12.44
CA THR A 873 15.53 -34.14 -11.81
C THR A 873 14.75 -35.44 -11.54
N PHE A 874 13.76 -35.73 -12.41
CA PHE A 874 12.81 -36.82 -12.30
C PHE A 874 12.43 -37.36 -13.69
N GLY A 875 11.98 -38.60 -13.74
CA GLY A 875 11.39 -39.24 -14.92
C GLY A 875 9.87 -39.37 -14.82
N ARG A 876 9.19 -39.32 -15.97
CA ARG A 876 7.79 -39.75 -16.10
C ARG A 876 7.76 -41.19 -16.58
N THR A 877 6.91 -42.02 -15.97
CA THR A 877 6.89 -43.47 -16.18
C THR A 877 5.56 -43.99 -16.68
N PHE A 878 5.59 -45.11 -17.40
CA PHE A 878 4.45 -45.72 -18.06
C PHE A 878 4.51 -47.25 -17.93
N THR A 879 3.34 -47.89 -17.97
CA THR A 879 3.22 -49.34 -18.19
C THR A 879 2.81 -49.58 -19.65
N LEU A 880 3.70 -50.16 -20.45
CA LEU A 880 3.50 -50.52 -21.86
C LEU A 880 2.30 -51.46 -22.03
N ALA A 881 1.49 -51.24 -23.07
CA ALA A 881 0.36 -52.12 -23.41
C ALA A 881 0.75 -53.28 -24.35
N ASP A 882 1.98 -53.26 -24.89
CA ASP A 882 2.50 -54.26 -25.83
C ASP A 882 4.04 -54.35 -25.68
N LEU A 883 4.53 -55.47 -25.14
CA LEU A 883 5.97 -55.71 -24.92
C LEU A 883 6.82 -55.69 -26.20
N SER A 884 6.21 -55.78 -27.38
CA SER A 884 6.91 -55.64 -28.67
C SER A 884 7.09 -54.18 -29.11
N LYS A 885 6.56 -53.21 -28.35
CA LYS A 885 6.56 -51.77 -28.66
C LYS A 885 7.01 -50.96 -27.44
N PHE A 886 8.30 -50.65 -27.40
CA PHE A 886 8.98 -49.90 -26.32
C PHE A 886 9.43 -48.49 -26.75
N ASP A 887 9.30 -48.16 -28.02
CA ASP A 887 9.81 -46.91 -28.62
C ASP A 887 8.86 -45.72 -28.35
N ILE A 888 9.33 -44.49 -28.53
CA ILE A 888 8.54 -43.28 -28.23
C ILE A 888 7.26 -43.24 -29.09
N GLY A 889 6.12 -43.02 -28.43
CA GLY A 889 4.79 -43.12 -29.04
C GLY A 889 4.17 -44.53 -29.02
N SER A 890 4.83 -45.53 -28.45
CA SER A 890 4.25 -46.87 -28.24
C SER A 890 3.06 -46.83 -27.27
N PRO A 891 2.01 -47.67 -27.46
CA PRO A 891 0.82 -47.64 -26.61
C PRO A 891 1.09 -47.95 -25.13
N ALA A 892 0.51 -47.15 -24.24
CA ALA A 892 0.60 -47.30 -22.79
C ALA A 892 -0.77 -47.63 -22.18
N SER A 893 -0.77 -48.39 -21.09
CA SER A 893 -1.95 -48.81 -20.33
C SER A 893 -2.24 -47.95 -19.09
N GLY A 894 -1.23 -47.20 -18.63
CA GLY A 894 -1.28 -46.33 -17.46
C GLY A 894 0.13 -45.91 -17.04
N GLY A 895 0.26 -45.37 -15.82
CA GLY A 895 1.56 -45.01 -15.23
C GLY A 895 2.42 -46.24 -14.92
N GLY A 896 3.73 -46.03 -14.81
CA GLY A 896 4.64 -47.04 -14.29
C GLY A 896 4.44 -47.26 -12.78
N ILE A 897 4.98 -48.37 -12.28
CA ILE A 897 4.96 -48.74 -10.86
C ILE A 897 5.61 -47.64 -10.01
N ALA A 898 4.98 -47.33 -8.87
CA ALA A 898 5.42 -46.27 -7.97
C ALA A 898 6.77 -46.58 -7.30
N GLY A 899 7.66 -45.58 -7.24
CA GLY A 899 8.98 -45.71 -6.61
C GLY A 899 8.92 -45.90 -5.09
N PRO A 900 9.92 -46.56 -4.48
CA PRO A 900 9.95 -46.87 -3.04
C PRO A 900 10.10 -45.63 -2.12
N TYR A 901 10.43 -44.46 -2.67
CA TYR A 901 10.63 -43.22 -1.92
C TYR A 901 9.70 -42.07 -2.36
N THR A 902 9.37 -41.97 -3.65
CA THR A 902 8.35 -41.04 -4.15
C THR A 902 6.94 -41.54 -3.90
N SER A 903 6.69 -42.85 -4.03
CA SER A 903 5.39 -43.50 -3.84
C SER A 903 4.27 -42.99 -4.76
N GLU A 904 4.61 -42.34 -5.89
CA GLU A 904 3.68 -41.88 -6.93
C GLU A 904 3.78 -42.78 -8.17
N ALA A 905 2.65 -43.24 -8.70
CA ALA A 905 2.63 -44.03 -9.93
C ALA A 905 2.74 -43.13 -11.17
N GLY A 906 3.55 -43.53 -12.15
CA GLY A 906 3.85 -42.70 -13.32
C GLY A 906 4.95 -41.66 -13.12
N PHE A 907 5.74 -41.75 -12.03
CA PHE A 907 6.76 -40.80 -11.64
C PHE A 907 7.91 -41.51 -10.90
N LEU A 908 9.17 -41.10 -11.12
CA LEU A 908 10.34 -41.56 -10.36
C LEU A 908 11.35 -40.42 -10.19
N ALA A 909 11.94 -40.27 -9.00
CA ALA A 909 13.09 -39.39 -8.79
C ALA A 909 14.36 -39.97 -9.43
N TYR A 910 15.40 -39.17 -9.72
CA TYR A 910 16.59 -39.67 -10.44
C TYR A 910 17.27 -40.86 -9.75
N TYR A 911 17.35 -40.87 -8.41
CA TYR A 911 17.88 -42.03 -7.67
C TYR A 911 17.02 -43.29 -7.79
N GLU A 912 15.72 -43.18 -8.01
CA GLU A 912 14.84 -44.34 -8.30
C GLU A 912 14.94 -44.77 -9.76
N VAL A 913 15.27 -43.85 -10.68
CA VAL A 913 15.68 -44.21 -12.05
C VAL A 913 17.03 -44.92 -12.03
N CYS A 914 17.96 -44.54 -11.15
CA CYS A 914 19.21 -45.28 -10.95
C CYS A 914 18.97 -46.70 -10.40
N ASP A 915 18.01 -46.90 -9.50
CA ASP A 915 17.58 -48.25 -9.07
C ASP A 915 17.02 -49.04 -10.28
N PHE A 916 16.15 -48.43 -11.09
CA PHE A 916 15.59 -49.04 -12.29
C PHE A 916 16.67 -49.44 -13.33
N LEU A 917 17.72 -48.63 -13.47
CA LEU A 917 18.85 -48.87 -14.39
C LEU A 917 19.86 -49.92 -13.88
N GLN A 918 19.87 -50.23 -12.58
CA GLN A 918 20.73 -51.25 -11.98
C GLN A 918 20.13 -52.66 -12.00
N GLU A 919 18.84 -52.77 -12.35
CA GLU A 919 18.12 -54.04 -12.41
C GLU A 919 18.43 -54.87 -13.67
N ASP A 920 18.47 -56.20 -13.51
CA ASP A 920 18.71 -57.13 -14.61
C ASP A 920 17.65 -56.96 -15.73
N ASN A 921 18.12 -57.06 -16.98
CA ASN A 921 17.36 -56.89 -18.22
C ASN A 921 16.81 -55.47 -18.52
N THR A 922 17.14 -54.44 -17.73
CA THR A 922 16.82 -53.05 -18.13
C THR A 922 17.62 -52.64 -19.38
N THR A 923 16.92 -52.10 -20.37
CA THR A 923 17.50 -51.56 -21.60
C THR A 923 17.46 -50.03 -21.56
N LEU A 924 18.63 -49.39 -21.60
CA LEU A 924 18.80 -47.94 -21.76
C LEU A 924 18.96 -47.59 -23.25
N VAL A 925 18.17 -46.65 -23.73
CA VAL A 925 18.17 -46.12 -25.10
C VAL A 925 18.48 -44.63 -25.06
N TRP A 926 19.23 -44.15 -26.06
CA TRP A 926 19.44 -42.72 -26.28
C TRP A 926 18.77 -42.29 -27.59
N ASP A 927 17.83 -41.35 -27.49
CA ASP A 927 17.16 -40.79 -28.66
C ASP A 927 18.02 -39.67 -29.29
N ASN A 928 18.36 -39.83 -30.57
CA ASN A 928 19.21 -38.88 -31.30
C ASN A 928 18.42 -37.72 -31.96
N GLU A 929 17.11 -37.81 -32.05
CA GLU A 929 16.25 -36.71 -32.52
C GLU A 929 15.93 -35.79 -31.34
N GLN A 930 15.39 -36.35 -30.25
CA GLN A 930 14.99 -35.62 -29.03
C GLN A 930 16.16 -35.25 -28.10
N GLN A 931 17.34 -35.85 -28.26
CA GLN A 931 18.56 -35.63 -27.47
C GLN A 931 18.42 -35.93 -25.97
N VAL A 932 17.77 -37.05 -25.64
CA VAL A 932 17.42 -37.49 -24.28
C VAL A 932 17.47 -39.02 -24.14
N PRO A 933 17.68 -39.56 -22.93
CA PRO A 933 17.58 -40.99 -22.67
C PRO A 933 16.15 -41.45 -22.36
N PHE A 934 15.85 -42.72 -22.64
CA PHE A 934 14.75 -43.44 -22.01
C PHE A 934 15.18 -44.87 -21.69
N ALA A 935 14.54 -45.50 -20.70
CA ALA A 935 14.83 -46.89 -20.34
C ALA A 935 13.56 -47.70 -20.17
N TYR A 936 13.64 -49.00 -20.42
CA TYR A 936 12.53 -49.93 -20.22
C TYR A 936 13.00 -51.30 -19.72
N ARG A 937 12.13 -51.99 -18.98
CA ARG A 937 12.28 -53.35 -18.47
C ARG A 937 10.90 -53.99 -18.37
N ASP A 938 10.72 -55.17 -18.96
CA ASP A 938 9.43 -55.84 -19.08
C ASP A 938 8.35 -54.87 -19.63
N ASP A 939 7.26 -54.63 -18.89
CA ASP A 939 6.23 -53.65 -19.27
C ASP A 939 6.49 -52.23 -18.74
N GLN A 940 7.55 -51.99 -17.97
CA GLN A 940 7.83 -50.69 -17.37
C GLN A 940 8.74 -49.83 -18.25
N TRP A 941 8.40 -48.55 -18.39
CA TRP A 941 9.12 -47.57 -19.23
C TRP A 941 9.30 -46.23 -18.49
N VAL A 942 10.46 -45.59 -18.66
CA VAL A 942 10.79 -44.28 -18.05
C VAL A 942 11.54 -43.36 -19.02
N GLY A 943 11.05 -42.13 -19.18
CA GLY A 943 11.74 -41.04 -19.88
C GLY A 943 12.20 -39.98 -18.87
N PHE A 944 13.49 -39.65 -18.88
CA PHE A 944 14.17 -38.90 -17.82
C PHE A 944 15.36 -38.07 -18.35
N ASP A 945 15.94 -37.21 -17.52
CA ASP A 945 17.18 -36.49 -17.85
C ASP A 945 18.39 -37.10 -17.15
N ASP A 946 19.52 -37.22 -17.86
CA ASP A 946 20.81 -37.69 -17.34
C ASP A 946 21.90 -36.60 -17.41
N GLU A 947 23.11 -36.89 -16.91
CA GLU A 947 24.24 -35.95 -17.02
C GLU A 947 24.64 -35.58 -18.47
N ARG A 948 24.14 -36.29 -19.49
CA ARG A 948 24.43 -36.03 -20.91
C ARG A 948 23.36 -35.14 -21.54
N SER A 949 22.08 -35.45 -21.38
CA SER A 949 20.97 -34.64 -21.91
C SER A 949 20.94 -33.26 -21.27
N LEU A 950 21.20 -33.15 -19.96
CA LEU A 950 21.30 -31.85 -19.30
C LEU A 950 22.50 -31.03 -19.80
N ARG A 951 23.64 -31.65 -20.12
CA ARG A 951 24.75 -30.93 -20.77
C ARG A 951 24.35 -30.44 -22.16
N THR A 952 23.80 -31.31 -23.01
CA THR A 952 23.32 -30.91 -24.36
C THR A 952 22.32 -29.76 -24.27
N LYS A 953 21.38 -29.80 -23.31
CA LYS A 953 20.42 -28.72 -23.06
C LYS A 953 21.10 -27.43 -22.58
N VAL A 954 22.11 -27.49 -21.72
CA VAL A 954 22.88 -26.28 -21.33
C VAL A 954 23.71 -25.74 -22.50
N SER A 955 24.31 -26.59 -23.34
CA SER A 955 25.03 -26.13 -24.55
C SER A 955 24.09 -25.39 -25.50
N TRP A 956 22.92 -25.96 -25.82
CA TRP A 956 21.86 -25.29 -26.59
C TRP A 956 21.40 -23.98 -25.93
N LEU A 957 21.19 -23.98 -24.61
CA LEU A 957 20.78 -22.80 -23.83
C LEU A 957 21.78 -21.65 -23.98
N LYS A 958 23.08 -21.97 -23.91
CA LYS A 958 24.16 -21.00 -24.15
C LYS A 958 24.09 -20.40 -25.55
N GLU A 959 23.90 -21.24 -26.57
CA GLU A 959 23.74 -20.82 -27.98
C GLU A 959 22.51 -19.93 -28.21
N GLN A 960 21.40 -20.20 -27.52
CA GLN A 960 20.17 -19.40 -27.64
C GLN A 960 20.19 -18.07 -26.85
N GLY A 961 21.20 -17.85 -25.99
CA GLY A 961 21.31 -16.62 -25.20
C GLY A 961 20.43 -16.56 -23.95
N PHE A 962 19.95 -17.70 -23.44
CA PHE A 962 19.01 -17.74 -22.31
C PHE A 962 19.65 -17.39 -20.96
N GLY A 963 18.86 -16.80 -20.06
CA GLY A 963 19.32 -16.25 -18.78
C GLY A 963 19.83 -17.25 -17.73
N GLY A 964 19.51 -18.54 -17.91
CA GLY A 964 19.94 -19.60 -17.00
C GLY A 964 18.96 -20.77 -16.93
N VAL A 965 19.02 -21.51 -15.84
CA VAL A 965 18.26 -22.74 -15.61
C VAL A 965 17.41 -22.66 -14.35
N MET A 966 16.29 -23.38 -14.36
CA MET A 966 15.48 -23.69 -13.19
C MET A 966 15.46 -25.20 -12.97
N ILE A 967 15.76 -25.63 -11.74
CA ILE A 967 15.79 -27.03 -11.31
C ILE A 967 14.52 -27.33 -10.52
N TYR A 968 13.77 -28.34 -10.98
CA TYR A 968 12.68 -28.94 -10.20
C TYR A 968 12.93 -30.44 -10.03
N SER A 969 13.37 -30.92 -8.86
CA SER A 969 13.73 -30.19 -7.64
C SER A 969 14.96 -30.81 -6.95
N LEU A 970 15.52 -30.11 -5.96
CA LEU A 970 16.77 -30.53 -5.29
C LEU A 970 16.69 -31.91 -4.63
N ASP A 971 15.51 -32.27 -4.13
CA ASP A 971 15.21 -33.52 -3.42
C ASP A 971 15.01 -34.74 -4.35
N MET A 972 15.15 -34.56 -5.67
CA MET A 972 14.97 -35.62 -6.67
C MET A 972 16.23 -35.93 -7.49
N ASP A 973 17.22 -35.03 -7.52
CA ASP A 973 18.59 -35.38 -7.93
C ASP A 973 19.18 -36.38 -6.90
N ASP A 974 20.23 -37.12 -7.25
CA ASP A 974 20.89 -38.03 -6.32
C ASP A 974 21.77 -37.25 -5.32
N PHE A 975 21.11 -36.57 -4.39
CA PHE A 975 21.75 -35.81 -3.32
C PHE A 975 22.48 -36.71 -2.32
N ARG A 976 22.48 -38.05 -2.45
CA ARG A 976 23.19 -38.99 -1.56
C ARG A 976 24.42 -39.65 -2.20
N GLY A 977 24.50 -39.73 -3.52
CA GLY A 977 25.55 -40.44 -4.25
C GLY A 977 25.27 -41.93 -4.44
N HIS A 978 24.00 -42.34 -4.37
CA HIS A 978 23.51 -43.70 -4.56
C HIS A 978 23.73 -44.22 -5.98
N CYS A 979 23.65 -43.35 -7.00
CA CYS A 979 23.86 -43.69 -8.42
C CYS A 979 25.33 -43.99 -8.78
N GLY A 980 26.27 -43.93 -7.84
CA GLY A 980 27.70 -44.16 -8.08
C GLY A 980 28.48 -42.94 -8.62
N SER A 981 27.84 -42.02 -9.34
CA SER A 981 28.43 -40.72 -9.77
C SER A 981 28.77 -39.77 -8.60
N GLY A 982 28.32 -40.08 -7.38
CA GLY A 982 28.47 -39.24 -6.19
C GLY A 982 27.45 -38.10 -6.13
N ARG A 983 27.31 -37.45 -4.96
CA ARG A 983 26.21 -36.51 -4.64
C ARG A 983 25.96 -35.44 -5.73
N TYR A 984 24.71 -35.21 -6.09
CA TYR A 984 24.23 -34.21 -7.07
C TYR A 984 24.81 -34.37 -8.50
N PRO A 985 24.69 -35.53 -9.15
CA PRO A 985 25.19 -35.74 -10.51
C PRO A 985 24.60 -34.75 -11.53
N LEU A 986 23.26 -34.62 -11.56
CA LEU A 986 22.57 -33.79 -12.53
C LEU A 986 22.91 -32.30 -12.33
N LEU A 987 22.86 -31.81 -11.09
CA LEU A 987 23.14 -30.40 -10.81
C LEU A 987 24.61 -30.06 -11.01
N LYS A 988 25.54 -30.99 -10.75
CA LYS A 988 26.95 -30.79 -11.11
C LYS A 988 27.14 -30.72 -12.62
N ALA A 989 26.47 -31.56 -13.40
CA ALA A 989 26.58 -31.53 -14.85
C ALA A 989 26.11 -30.18 -15.42
N VAL A 990 24.95 -29.70 -14.96
CA VAL A 990 24.40 -28.37 -15.32
C VAL A 990 25.32 -27.23 -14.87
N ARG A 991 25.77 -27.24 -13.60
CA ARG A 991 26.62 -26.18 -13.03
C ARG A 991 27.99 -26.12 -13.71
N GLN A 992 28.58 -27.26 -14.05
CA GLN A 992 29.82 -27.34 -14.82
C GLN A 992 29.63 -26.77 -16.23
N GLU A 993 28.55 -27.14 -16.93
CA GLU A 993 28.34 -26.71 -18.32
C GLU A 993 27.99 -25.22 -18.44
N LEU A 994 27.34 -24.64 -17.42
CA LEU A 994 27.09 -23.19 -17.31
C LEU A 994 28.34 -22.38 -16.95
N THR A 995 29.29 -22.95 -16.20
CA THR A 995 30.53 -22.27 -15.79
C THR A 995 31.70 -22.52 -16.73
N ALA A 996 31.64 -23.59 -17.53
CA ALA A 996 32.51 -23.81 -18.68
C ALA A 996 32.48 -22.59 -19.60
N GLU A 997 33.66 -22.20 -20.09
CA GLU A 997 33.86 -21.06 -21.00
C GLU A 997 33.44 -19.68 -20.41
N ASN A 998 33.10 -19.63 -19.11
CA ASN A 998 32.68 -18.42 -18.39
C ASN A 998 31.47 -17.71 -19.06
N TYR A 999 30.45 -18.48 -19.43
CA TYR A 999 29.27 -17.97 -20.14
C TYR A 999 28.64 -16.73 -19.48
N GLN A 1000 28.45 -15.68 -20.29
CA GLN A 1000 27.86 -14.40 -19.87
C GLN A 1000 26.57 -14.12 -20.63
N VAL A 1001 25.45 -14.11 -19.90
CA VAL A 1001 24.15 -13.63 -20.37
C VAL A 1001 24.28 -12.14 -20.68
N GLN A 1002 24.02 -11.74 -21.93
CA GLN A 1002 24.02 -10.34 -22.34
C GLN A 1002 22.68 -9.70 -21.99
N PHE A 1003 22.69 -8.56 -21.31
CA PHE A 1003 21.47 -7.78 -21.10
C PHE A 1003 21.25 -6.82 -22.28
N VAL A 1004 20.21 -7.11 -23.08
CA VAL A 1004 19.81 -6.34 -24.27
C VAL A 1004 18.49 -5.59 -24.02
N TYR A 1005 17.63 -6.12 -23.15
CA TYR A 1005 16.35 -5.53 -22.76
C TYR A 1005 16.50 -4.31 -21.82
N ASP A 1006 16.11 -3.13 -22.32
CA ASP A 1006 16.06 -1.86 -21.56
C ASP A 1006 14.63 -1.58 -21.08
N GLY A 1007 14.12 -2.45 -20.20
CA GLY A 1007 12.77 -2.35 -19.65
C GLY A 1007 12.60 -1.26 -18.57
N PRO A 1008 11.36 -0.82 -18.27
CA PRO A 1008 11.09 0.34 -17.41
C PRO A 1008 11.53 0.18 -15.94
N TYR A 1009 11.93 -1.01 -15.51
CA TYR A 1009 12.48 -1.30 -14.17
C TYR A 1009 13.87 -1.95 -14.22
N GLU A 1010 14.51 -2.01 -15.39
CA GLU A 1010 15.87 -2.51 -15.54
C GLU A 1010 16.89 -1.43 -15.17
N ARG A 1011 17.81 -1.77 -14.27
CA ARG A 1011 18.81 -0.82 -13.76
C ARG A 1011 20.04 -0.84 -14.66
N SER A 1012 19.92 -0.26 -15.85
CA SER A 1012 21.01 -0.20 -16.83
C SER A 1012 22.24 0.51 -16.26
N ALA A 1013 23.43 -0.07 -16.49
CA ALA A 1013 24.69 0.44 -15.92
C ALA A 1013 25.05 1.86 -16.42
N SER A 1014 24.48 2.31 -17.54
CA SER A 1014 24.62 3.68 -18.06
C SER A 1014 23.91 4.73 -17.20
N SER A 1015 22.80 4.36 -16.54
CA SER A 1015 22.06 5.25 -15.63
C SER A 1015 22.87 5.60 -14.38
N LEU A 1016 23.72 4.68 -13.91
CA LEU A 1016 24.64 4.90 -12.76
C LEU A 1016 25.82 5.83 -13.09
N ILE A 1017 26.11 6.05 -14.38
CA ILE A 1017 27.32 6.76 -14.83
C ILE A 1017 27.01 8.13 -15.46
N THR A 1018 25.85 8.29 -16.12
CA THR A 1018 25.61 9.44 -17.02
C THR A 1018 24.50 10.39 -16.60
N GLY A 1019 23.64 10.02 -15.64
CA GLY A 1019 22.59 10.90 -15.11
C GLY A 1019 21.52 11.33 -16.13
N LYS A 1020 21.42 10.65 -17.28
CA LYS A 1020 20.37 10.87 -18.28
C LYS A 1020 19.19 9.90 -18.07
N PRO A 1021 17.96 10.29 -18.44
CA PRO A 1021 16.85 9.35 -18.57
C PRO A 1021 17.19 8.22 -19.57
N ALA A 1022 16.61 7.04 -19.35
CA ALA A 1022 16.71 5.92 -20.28
C ALA A 1022 16.12 6.30 -21.66
N PRO A 1023 16.61 5.71 -22.77
CA PRO A 1023 15.99 5.86 -24.08
C PRO A 1023 14.55 5.32 -24.05
N LYS A 1024 13.64 6.04 -24.72
CA LYS A 1024 12.20 5.78 -24.65
C LYS A 1024 11.82 4.50 -25.42
N ASP A 1025 10.94 3.69 -24.81
CA ASP A 1025 10.29 2.51 -25.42
C ASP A 1025 9.70 2.88 -26.80
N PRO A 1026 10.07 2.19 -27.90
CA PRO A 1026 9.62 2.51 -29.25
C PRO A 1026 8.11 2.35 -29.47
N ASN A 1027 7.37 1.76 -28.52
CA ASN A 1027 5.90 1.62 -28.54
C ASN A 1027 5.17 2.60 -27.62
N VAL A 1028 5.88 3.33 -26.75
CA VAL A 1028 5.27 4.41 -25.98
C VAL A 1028 5.07 5.62 -26.88
N VAL A 1029 3.82 5.96 -27.19
CA VAL A 1029 3.46 7.32 -27.65
C VAL A 1029 3.92 8.32 -26.59
N THR A 1030 4.77 9.25 -27.00
CA THR A 1030 5.36 10.31 -26.17
C THR A 1030 4.82 11.67 -26.56
N CYS A 1031 4.10 12.30 -25.65
CA CYS A 1031 3.62 13.67 -25.80
C CYS A 1031 4.75 14.63 -25.36
N ASP A 1032 5.54 15.12 -26.32
CA ASP A 1032 6.72 15.99 -26.09
C ASP A 1032 6.45 17.42 -26.61
N GLU A 1033 5.21 17.90 -26.47
CA GLU A 1033 4.70 19.09 -27.18
C GLU A 1033 4.59 20.34 -26.28
N GLU A 1034 4.65 21.54 -26.89
CA GLU A 1034 4.50 22.82 -26.17
C GLU A 1034 3.07 22.94 -25.57
N ASP A 1035 2.94 23.36 -24.31
CA ASP A 1035 1.66 23.47 -23.59
C ASP A 1035 0.60 24.24 -24.39
N GLY A 1036 -0.58 23.62 -24.58
CA GLY A 1036 -1.68 24.15 -25.39
C GLY A 1036 -1.67 23.71 -26.86
N HIS A 1037 -0.67 22.94 -27.30
CA HIS A 1037 -0.78 22.14 -28.52
C HIS A 1037 -1.54 20.84 -28.24
N ILE A 1038 -2.37 20.41 -29.20
CA ILE A 1038 -3.04 19.11 -29.20
C ILE A 1038 -2.60 18.33 -30.44
N SER A 1039 -2.06 17.14 -30.22
CA SER A 1039 -1.74 16.18 -31.28
C SER A 1039 -2.45 14.84 -31.05
N TYR A 1040 -2.38 13.98 -32.06
CA TYR A 1040 -3.06 12.69 -32.09
C TYR A 1040 -2.12 11.61 -32.63
N HIS A 1041 -2.03 10.48 -31.92
CA HIS A 1041 -1.12 9.38 -32.23
C HIS A 1041 -1.89 8.05 -32.25
N PRO A 1042 -1.63 7.14 -33.20
CA PRO A 1042 -2.34 5.85 -33.26
C PRO A 1042 -1.98 4.96 -32.06
N ASP A 1043 -2.94 4.18 -31.57
CA ASP A 1043 -2.62 3.07 -30.68
C ASP A 1043 -2.17 1.85 -31.49
N LYS A 1044 -0.90 1.48 -31.35
CA LYS A 1044 -0.30 0.33 -32.04
C LYS A 1044 -0.91 -1.02 -31.65
N ALA A 1045 -1.58 -1.11 -30.50
CA ALA A 1045 -2.20 -2.34 -30.03
C ALA A 1045 -3.69 -2.46 -30.41
N ASN A 1046 -4.35 -1.34 -30.75
CA ASN A 1046 -5.79 -1.32 -31.01
C ASN A 1046 -6.20 -0.19 -31.97
N CYS A 1047 -6.50 -0.54 -33.22
CA CYS A 1047 -6.93 0.41 -34.26
C CYS A 1047 -8.16 1.26 -33.89
N ALA A 1048 -9.07 0.76 -33.05
CA ALA A 1048 -10.24 1.54 -32.58
C ALA A 1048 -9.89 2.53 -31.44
N MET A 1049 -8.61 2.65 -31.06
CA MET A 1049 -8.12 3.56 -30.04
C MET A 1049 -7.03 4.48 -30.60
N TYR A 1050 -6.87 5.64 -29.98
CA TYR A 1050 -5.77 6.56 -30.23
C TYR A 1050 -5.37 7.29 -28.94
N TYR A 1051 -4.27 8.02 -29.01
CA TYR A 1051 -3.81 8.87 -27.93
C TYR A 1051 -3.92 10.33 -28.37
N MET A 1052 -4.67 11.14 -27.61
CA MET A 1052 -4.66 12.59 -27.71
C MET A 1052 -3.64 13.13 -26.71
N CYS A 1053 -2.69 13.91 -27.20
CA CYS A 1053 -1.72 14.62 -26.37
C CYS A 1053 -2.19 16.06 -26.09
N GLU A 1054 -1.99 16.55 -24.87
CA GLU A 1054 -2.13 17.97 -24.48
C GLU A 1054 -0.90 18.35 -23.65
N GLY A 1055 0.10 18.99 -24.26
CA GLY A 1055 1.42 19.15 -23.64
C GLY A 1055 2.04 17.77 -23.33
N GLU A 1056 2.45 17.54 -22.08
CA GLU A 1056 2.90 16.20 -21.61
C GLU A 1056 1.75 15.21 -21.32
N ARG A 1057 0.47 15.64 -21.34
CA ARG A 1057 -0.65 14.80 -20.92
C ARG A 1057 -1.11 13.88 -22.04
N LYS A 1058 -1.25 12.58 -21.72
CA LYS A 1058 -1.67 11.54 -22.66
C LYS A 1058 -3.05 11.01 -22.31
N HIS A 1059 -4.03 11.26 -23.17
CA HIS A 1059 -5.41 10.79 -23.04
C HIS A 1059 -5.64 9.62 -24.01
N HIS A 1060 -6.04 8.45 -23.49
CA HIS A 1060 -6.40 7.30 -24.32
C HIS A 1060 -7.88 7.43 -24.74
N MET A 1061 -8.11 7.55 -26.05
CA MET A 1061 -9.38 7.95 -26.64
C MET A 1061 -9.93 6.83 -27.54
N PRO A 1062 -11.19 6.41 -27.37
CA PRO A 1062 -11.83 5.50 -28.31
C PRO A 1062 -12.31 6.25 -29.56
N CYS A 1063 -12.21 5.60 -30.71
CA CYS A 1063 -12.95 6.01 -31.89
C CYS A 1063 -14.45 5.68 -31.76
N PRO A 1064 -15.33 6.39 -32.49
CA PRO A 1064 -16.73 6.00 -32.60
C PRO A 1064 -16.89 4.57 -33.13
N VAL A 1065 -18.00 3.93 -32.77
CA VAL A 1065 -18.29 2.52 -33.10
C VAL A 1065 -18.15 2.27 -34.61
N GLN A 1066 -17.41 1.21 -34.97
CA GLN A 1066 -17.03 0.80 -36.34
C GLN A 1066 -16.01 1.70 -37.07
N LEU A 1067 -15.42 2.71 -36.42
CA LEU A 1067 -14.30 3.50 -36.96
C LEU A 1067 -12.98 3.14 -36.29
N VAL A 1068 -11.87 3.41 -37.00
CA VAL A 1068 -10.48 3.25 -36.54
C VAL A 1068 -9.72 4.58 -36.72
N PHE A 1069 -8.66 4.81 -35.97
CA PHE A 1069 -7.92 6.07 -36.06
C PHE A 1069 -7.03 6.15 -37.31
N ASN A 1070 -7.23 7.18 -38.13
CA ASN A 1070 -6.44 7.45 -39.33
C ASN A 1070 -5.29 8.45 -39.02
N PRO A 1071 -4.04 7.99 -38.83
CA PRO A 1071 -2.90 8.88 -38.52
C PRO A 1071 -2.49 9.77 -39.70
N SER A 1072 -3.03 9.56 -40.92
CA SER A 1072 -2.80 10.45 -42.06
C SER A 1072 -3.74 11.65 -42.09
N GLN A 1073 -4.82 11.63 -41.29
CA GLN A 1073 -5.83 12.70 -41.23
C GLN A 1073 -6.12 13.20 -39.80
N ASN A 1074 -5.60 12.53 -38.77
CA ASN A 1074 -5.84 12.80 -37.35
C ASN A 1074 -7.33 12.77 -36.94
N VAL A 1075 -8.09 11.87 -37.57
CA VAL A 1075 -9.51 11.62 -37.28
C VAL A 1075 -9.81 10.13 -37.27
N CYS A 1076 -10.93 9.73 -36.69
CA CYS A 1076 -11.45 8.37 -36.84
C CYS A 1076 -12.16 8.23 -38.20
N ASP A 1077 -11.83 7.16 -38.91
CA ASP A 1077 -12.18 6.90 -40.30
C ASP A 1077 -12.58 5.42 -40.47
N TRP A 1078 -13.05 5.04 -41.66
CA TRP A 1078 -13.42 3.66 -41.96
C TRP A 1078 -12.19 2.74 -42.05
N PRO A 1079 -12.25 1.47 -41.61
CA PRO A 1079 -11.14 0.53 -41.66
C PRO A 1079 -10.45 0.43 -43.02
N GLU A 1080 -11.21 0.49 -44.10
CA GLU A 1080 -10.75 0.39 -45.49
C GLU A 1080 -9.90 1.59 -45.93
N ASN A 1081 -9.96 2.71 -45.20
CA ASN A 1081 -9.18 3.92 -45.44
C ASN A 1081 -7.88 3.99 -44.60
N VAL A 1082 -7.65 3.03 -43.70
CA VAL A 1082 -6.54 3.03 -42.74
C VAL A 1082 -5.67 1.77 -42.92
N PRO A 1083 -4.54 1.88 -43.64
CA PRO A 1083 -3.67 0.74 -43.94
C PRO A 1083 -3.20 -0.01 -42.69
N GLY A 1084 -3.42 -1.33 -42.66
CA GLY A 1084 -3.12 -2.21 -41.54
C GLY A 1084 -4.24 -2.36 -40.50
N CYS A 1085 -5.36 -1.64 -40.64
CA CYS A 1085 -6.52 -1.72 -39.75
C CYS A 1085 -7.80 -2.28 -40.42
N GLU A 1086 -7.71 -2.71 -41.68
CA GLU A 1086 -8.84 -3.07 -42.55
C GLU A 1086 -9.66 -4.26 -42.04
N THR A 1087 -9.06 -5.11 -41.19
CA THR A 1087 -9.70 -6.32 -40.65
C THR A 1087 -10.22 -6.18 -39.22
N HIS A 1088 -10.03 -5.02 -38.58
CA HIS A 1088 -10.23 -4.83 -37.14
C HIS A 1088 -11.64 -5.20 -36.64
N PHE A 1089 -12.68 -4.97 -37.45
CA PHE A 1089 -14.07 -5.32 -37.11
C PHE A 1089 -14.64 -6.53 -37.87
N THR A 1090 -13.91 -7.13 -38.82
CA THR A 1090 -14.46 -8.20 -39.69
C THR A 1090 -14.27 -9.61 -39.13
N ALA A 1091 -13.48 -9.78 -38.06
CA ALA A 1091 -13.29 -11.03 -37.33
C ALA A 1091 -14.49 -11.44 -36.45
N GLY A 1092 -15.71 -11.51 -37.01
CA GLY A 1092 -16.92 -11.83 -36.23
C GLY A 1092 -18.16 -12.35 -36.99
N THR A 1093 -18.39 -12.00 -38.25
CA THR A 1093 -19.67 -12.28 -38.94
C THR A 1093 -19.62 -13.47 -39.91
N GLY A 1094 -19.36 -14.65 -39.36
CA GLY A 1094 -19.13 -15.91 -40.10
C GLY A 1094 -20.33 -16.85 -40.29
N ARG A 1095 -21.59 -16.42 -40.08
CA ARG A 1095 -22.83 -17.17 -40.39
C ARG A 1095 -24.03 -16.22 -40.51
N ARG A 1096 -25.00 -16.62 -41.35
CA ARG A 1096 -26.19 -15.85 -41.79
C ARG A 1096 -27.13 -15.44 -40.66
#